data_AF-A0A1X7HEH0-F1
#
_entry.id   AF-A0A1X7HEH0-F1
#
_cell.length_a   1.000
_cell.length_b   1.000
_cell.length_c   1.000
_cell.angle_alpha   90.00
_cell.angle_beta   90.00
_cell.angle_gamma   90.00
#
_symmetry.space_group_name_H-M   'P 1'
#
loop_
_entity.id
_entity.type
_entity.pdbx_description
1 polymer ?
#
loop_
_entity_poly.entity_id
_entity_poly.type
_entity_poly.pdbx_seq_one_letter_code
_entity_poly.pdbx_strand_id
1 'polypeptide(L)'
;MSKLTRVLLSISFIVSLFMSATNGSLSAAASTIGSATDSDIDAYIEDMMDKSKIPGMSVVIVKGDETVYQKGFGYADAENDVPVKPETLFELGSTSKAFTALALIQLEDQGLVNLEDSVTKYLPWFETTYKGKPADIRIKHLLHHTSGIPFHSIGDIPEADDDQALERTVRTQIGQKLDHEPGEKYEYATINYDVLALIIQQVSGMTYEQYVQQHVLDPLNLKQTYMFREDAARGDMAVGYKLSVLRPAAYDAPMYRGNTPAGYIISSAIDVAQWLKIQMGTVQGGKDFERWLTRSHEPDRSVAPSGDGSSYAAGWSVYQDGTGMLAHAGGNPNYSTYFVLRPADGYGVAVLANMNSPYSGAAAQGIMNMLVGKEVLEPASDMYKNIDAISSVVLLLTVPVLLLVFWLTGKAVWQAIRGSRSYVGRHATTVTGFVIFTLFMAGLAYCLYQIPDTLFWGVNWAFVQVWAPNTLIYAVYSLFTTICLFGVYFLFTTVFPKFDDRSFFAITLLSVASGFGNALIIFIVNETLNRDLDKFQSGMLLYFVLGIAIYVFGQKLVRTRLVRIANDMVYEKRMELLGKILNTSYQKIEGVEDGKIPASLNNDTEAISGFSNIVITGATSLVTLISCFVYMGMISPLGVIMAIGFIVVAAGIHYFTGLKANRLWEQMRDIQNVFFRFIHDLTSGFKELSLNQDKRADFKKDMQDNCHSYREKRIGGDLKFANVNVIGELLFTFVIGAVVFLFPLLFSELKVSTLRNYVFVLLYMTGPVHGILGTIPNIFRVRISWNRINELSRELDSIQEAQQQAASSLEPTQPIELKLQSVEYHYGNREGESFAVGPIDCSFRTGQITFITGGNGSGKSTLAKLITGLYEPAQGGITVNGQSVPTRELSQQFSAIFSDFYLFEKMYGVPYSSKQSEIEHYLKVLHLQDKVEIRDGSLNTTKLSTGQRKRLALLISYLEDRPICLFDEWAADQDPEYRAFFYHTLLPELKQRGKCIIAITHDDRYFHMADQVIKMELGQVVQVEQNDEMKDNEALVYSKQG
;
A
#
# COMPACT_ATOMS: atom_id res chain seq x y z
N MET A 1 20.89 33.70 -21.22
CA MET A 1 20.38 32.31 -21.26
C MET A 1 19.26 32.16 -20.24
N SER A 2 18.07 31.72 -20.67
CA SER A 2 16.94 31.55 -19.75
C SER A 2 17.21 30.38 -18.79
N LYS A 3 16.56 30.38 -17.61
CA LYS A 3 16.66 29.25 -16.66
C LYS A 3 16.27 27.92 -17.34
N LEU A 4 15.40 27.96 -18.35
CA LEU A 4 15.02 26.81 -19.17
C LEU A 4 16.20 26.29 -20.00
N THR A 5 17.00 27.18 -20.62
CA THR A 5 18.20 26.79 -21.36
C THR A 5 19.23 26.11 -20.47
N ARG A 6 19.39 26.56 -19.22
CA ARG A 6 20.29 25.91 -18.25
C ARG A 6 19.78 24.54 -17.82
N VAL A 7 18.48 24.37 -17.58
CA VAL A 7 17.91 23.06 -17.24
C VAL A 7 18.00 22.09 -18.42
N LEU A 8 17.71 22.53 -19.65
CA LEU A 8 17.87 21.72 -20.85
C LEU A 8 19.33 21.35 -21.12
N LEU A 9 20.27 22.27 -20.88
CA LEU A 9 21.71 21.98 -20.95
C LEU A 9 22.16 21.03 -19.84
N SER A 10 21.61 21.14 -18.63
CA SER A 10 21.88 20.20 -17.53
C SER A 10 21.29 18.81 -17.80
N ILE A 11 20.10 18.73 -18.40
CA ILE A 11 19.49 17.45 -18.82
C ILE A 11 20.30 16.85 -19.96
N SER A 12 20.67 17.64 -20.98
CA SER A 12 21.55 17.19 -22.06
C SER A 12 22.91 16.75 -21.52
N PHE A 13 23.47 17.47 -20.53
CA PHE A 13 24.74 17.12 -19.91
C PHE A 13 24.61 15.84 -19.07
N ILE A 14 23.53 15.65 -18.30
CA ILE A 14 23.29 14.42 -17.52
C ILE A 14 23.02 13.23 -18.44
N VAL A 15 22.26 13.40 -19.53
CA VAL A 15 22.04 12.37 -20.56
C VAL A 15 23.35 12.05 -21.27
N SER A 16 24.17 13.04 -21.61
CA SER A 16 25.51 12.81 -22.18
C SER A 16 26.48 12.20 -21.17
N LEU A 17 26.40 12.54 -19.88
CA LEU A 17 27.22 11.93 -18.82
C LEU A 17 26.81 10.48 -18.57
N PHE A 18 25.51 10.16 -18.64
CA PHE A 18 24.99 8.79 -18.56
C PHE A 18 25.36 7.98 -19.80
N MET A 19 25.24 8.54 -21.01
CA MET A 19 25.72 7.91 -22.25
C MET A 19 27.24 7.70 -22.25
N SER A 20 27.99 8.60 -21.61
CA SER A 20 29.46 8.47 -21.46
C SER A 20 29.82 7.45 -20.37
N ALA A 21 29.01 7.32 -19.32
CA ALA A 21 29.19 6.34 -18.25
C ALA A 21 28.78 4.92 -18.68
N THR A 22 27.87 4.77 -19.65
CA THR A 22 27.57 3.46 -20.27
C THR A 22 28.57 3.08 -21.37
N ASN A 23 29.34 4.04 -21.90
CA ASN A 23 30.46 3.76 -22.80
C ASN A 23 31.77 3.43 -22.05
N GLY A 24 31.78 3.52 -20.72
CA GLY A 24 32.85 3.02 -19.87
C GLY A 24 32.46 1.67 -19.30
N SER A 25 33.14 0.61 -19.75
CA SER A 25 33.04 -0.76 -19.24
C SER A 25 31.87 -1.59 -19.75
N LEU A 26 31.86 -1.86 -21.06
CA LEU A 26 31.53 -3.17 -21.64
C LEU A 26 32.22 -3.25 -23.00
N SER A 27 33.56 -3.15 -22.99
CA SER A 27 34.30 -4.00 -23.90
C SER A 27 34.16 -5.40 -23.31
N ALA A 28 33.02 -6.04 -23.60
CA ALA A 28 33.05 -7.48 -23.75
C ALA A 28 34.17 -7.69 -24.77
N ALA A 29 35.23 -8.36 -24.35
CA ALA A 29 36.16 -8.91 -25.30
C ALA A 29 35.30 -9.77 -26.23
N ALA A 30 34.96 -9.26 -27.40
CA ALA A 30 34.55 -10.07 -28.51
C ALA A 30 35.79 -10.91 -28.82
N SER A 31 35.93 -12.01 -28.09
CA SER A 31 36.82 -13.08 -28.48
C SER A 31 36.22 -13.61 -29.76
N THR A 32 36.72 -13.12 -30.89
CA THR A 32 36.78 -13.92 -32.11
C THR A 32 37.60 -15.15 -31.75
N ILE A 33 36.92 -16.19 -31.25
CA ILE A 33 37.52 -17.46 -30.90
C ILE A 33 37.80 -18.17 -32.23
N GLY A 34 39.06 -18.13 -32.67
CA GLY A 34 39.59 -19.23 -33.45
C GLY A 34 39.61 -20.47 -32.56
N SER A 35 39.11 -21.60 -33.07
CA SER A 35 39.00 -22.94 -32.43
C SER A 35 38.96 -22.91 -30.89
N ALA A 36 37.76 -22.88 -30.30
CA ALA A 36 37.58 -22.94 -28.85
C ALA A 36 38.45 -24.02 -28.21
N THR A 37 39.16 -23.67 -27.15
CA THR A 37 39.98 -24.64 -26.40
C THR A 37 39.09 -25.43 -25.45
N ASP A 38 39.53 -26.62 -25.04
CA ASP A 38 38.82 -27.42 -24.02
C ASP A 38 38.60 -26.62 -22.72
N SER A 39 39.53 -25.72 -22.38
CA SER A 39 39.40 -24.84 -21.21
C SER A 39 38.29 -23.79 -21.37
N ASP A 40 38.05 -23.28 -22.57
CA ASP A 40 36.95 -22.33 -22.82
C ASP A 40 35.60 -23.05 -22.70
N ILE A 41 35.53 -24.30 -23.21
CA ILE A 41 34.36 -25.16 -23.11
C ILE A 41 34.08 -25.53 -21.64
N ASP A 42 35.12 -25.91 -20.89
CA ASP A 42 35.02 -26.22 -19.45
C ASP A 42 34.42 -25.05 -18.67
N ALA A 43 35.00 -23.84 -18.83
CA ALA A 43 34.53 -22.65 -18.13
C ALA A 43 33.10 -22.27 -18.51
N TYR A 44 32.72 -22.46 -19.78
CA TYR A 44 31.36 -22.22 -20.25
C TYR A 44 30.35 -23.21 -19.62
N ILE A 45 30.69 -24.49 -19.54
CA ILE A 45 29.84 -25.51 -18.90
C ILE A 45 29.65 -25.21 -17.41
N GLU A 46 30.72 -24.85 -16.70
CA GLU A 46 30.67 -24.47 -15.29
C GLU A 46 29.76 -23.23 -15.07
N ASP A 47 29.85 -22.21 -15.93
CA ASP A 47 28.95 -21.05 -15.89
C ASP A 47 27.48 -21.44 -16.11
N MET A 48 27.20 -22.35 -17.05
CA MET A 48 25.83 -22.84 -17.29
C MET A 48 25.29 -23.61 -16.08
N MET A 49 26.12 -24.47 -15.47
CA MET A 49 25.76 -25.21 -14.26
C MET A 49 25.51 -24.26 -13.09
N ASP A 50 26.36 -23.26 -12.88
CA ASP A 50 26.22 -22.29 -11.79
C ASP A 50 25.01 -21.38 -11.94
N LYS A 51 24.68 -20.98 -13.18
CA LYS A 51 23.51 -20.13 -13.49
C LYS A 51 22.20 -20.86 -13.17
N SER A 52 22.07 -22.16 -13.41
CA SER A 52 20.83 -22.91 -13.11
C SER A 52 20.90 -23.76 -11.84
N LYS A 53 22.06 -23.88 -11.19
CA LYS A 53 22.32 -24.75 -10.02
C LYS A 53 22.21 -26.24 -10.34
N ILE A 54 22.66 -26.64 -11.52
CA ILE A 54 22.72 -28.05 -11.95
C ILE A 54 23.83 -28.75 -11.16
N PRO A 55 23.55 -29.81 -10.37
CA PRO A 55 24.57 -30.48 -9.57
C PRO A 55 25.60 -31.26 -10.38
N GLY A 56 25.16 -31.95 -11.44
CA GLY A 56 25.99 -32.81 -12.26
C GLY A 56 25.61 -32.77 -13.73
N MET A 57 26.62 -32.74 -14.60
CA MET A 57 26.46 -32.71 -16.05
C MET A 57 27.51 -33.58 -16.73
N SER A 58 27.14 -34.30 -17.78
CA SER A 58 28.06 -35.05 -18.65
C SER A 58 27.94 -34.52 -20.07
N VAL A 59 29.08 -34.20 -20.68
CA VAL A 59 29.13 -33.55 -22.00
C VAL A 59 29.99 -34.37 -22.94
N VAL A 60 29.52 -34.54 -24.17
CA VAL A 60 30.26 -35.22 -25.23
C VAL A 60 30.20 -34.44 -26.54
N ILE A 61 31.35 -34.35 -27.22
CA ILE A 61 31.52 -33.75 -28.53
C ILE A 61 32.15 -34.80 -29.44
N VAL A 62 31.51 -35.02 -30.59
CA VAL A 62 31.99 -35.90 -31.64
C VAL A 62 32.31 -35.07 -32.88
N LYS A 63 33.39 -35.44 -33.57
CA LYS A 63 33.80 -34.84 -34.84
C LYS A 63 34.10 -35.97 -35.83
N GLY A 64 33.27 -36.10 -36.85
CA GLY A 64 33.38 -37.25 -37.74
C GLY A 64 33.07 -38.56 -37.01
N ASP A 65 33.98 -39.53 -37.08
CA ASP A 65 33.94 -40.81 -36.39
C ASP A 65 34.68 -40.81 -35.03
N GLU A 66 35.27 -39.69 -34.63
CA GLU A 66 36.03 -39.53 -33.39
C GLU A 66 35.22 -38.82 -32.30
N THR A 67 35.43 -39.24 -31.05
CA THR A 67 34.97 -38.51 -29.86
C THR A 67 36.09 -37.59 -29.40
N VAL A 68 35.95 -36.29 -29.67
CA VAL A 68 37.00 -35.29 -29.43
C VAL A 68 36.94 -34.67 -28.04
N TYR A 69 35.81 -34.80 -27.36
CA TYR A 69 35.63 -34.32 -25.99
C TYR A 69 34.60 -35.21 -25.27
N GLN A 70 34.91 -35.67 -24.07
CA GLN A 70 33.99 -36.45 -23.24
C GLN A 70 34.35 -36.26 -21.77
N LYS A 71 33.51 -35.54 -21.01
CA LYS A 71 33.83 -35.14 -19.64
C LYS A 71 32.59 -35.00 -18.77
N GLY A 72 32.73 -35.43 -17.52
CA GLY A 72 31.76 -35.20 -16.45
C GLY A 72 32.14 -33.99 -15.60
N PHE A 73 31.12 -33.28 -15.13
CA PHE A 73 31.21 -32.07 -14.32
C PHE A 73 30.31 -32.18 -13.10
N GLY A 74 30.78 -31.65 -11.96
CA GLY A 74 30.05 -31.71 -10.70
C GLY A 74 29.82 -33.13 -10.20
N TYR A 75 28.65 -33.38 -9.64
CA TYR A 75 28.35 -34.60 -8.88
C TYR A 75 27.14 -35.35 -9.42
N ALA A 76 27.32 -36.66 -9.64
CA ALA A 76 26.24 -37.61 -9.89
C ALA A 76 25.38 -37.78 -8.63
N ASP A 77 26.00 -37.69 -7.45
CA ASP A 77 25.36 -37.58 -6.13
C ASP A 77 26.10 -36.51 -5.32
N ALA A 78 25.47 -35.34 -5.19
CA ALA A 78 25.99 -34.19 -4.48
C ALA A 78 25.96 -34.32 -2.94
N GLU A 79 25.16 -35.23 -2.38
CA GLU A 79 25.15 -35.45 -0.92
C GLU A 79 26.29 -36.36 -0.49
N ASN A 80 26.71 -37.28 -1.37
CA ASN A 80 27.78 -38.25 -1.12
C ASN A 80 29.09 -37.94 -1.87
N ASP A 81 29.22 -36.74 -2.43
CA ASP A 81 30.40 -36.26 -3.19
C ASP A 81 30.82 -37.22 -4.33
N VAL A 82 29.87 -37.90 -4.98
CA VAL A 82 30.15 -38.82 -6.10
C VAL A 82 30.25 -38.02 -7.39
N PRO A 83 31.43 -37.95 -8.05
CA PRO A 83 31.61 -37.15 -9.26
C PRO A 83 30.88 -37.75 -10.46
N VAL A 84 30.43 -36.90 -11.38
CA VAL A 84 29.95 -37.36 -12.70
C VAL A 84 31.13 -37.92 -13.50
N LYS A 85 30.93 -39.11 -14.10
CA LYS A 85 31.88 -39.76 -15.01
C LYS A 85 31.21 -40.01 -16.37
N PRO A 86 31.98 -40.30 -17.44
CA PRO A 86 31.41 -40.67 -18.74
C PRO A 86 30.44 -41.87 -18.68
N GLU A 87 30.65 -42.80 -17.74
CA GLU A 87 29.80 -43.98 -17.50
C GLU A 87 28.53 -43.68 -16.70
N THR A 88 28.42 -42.51 -16.07
CA THR A 88 27.26 -42.13 -15.27
C THR A 88 26.00 -42.13 -16.14
N LEU A 89 24.94 -42.76 -15.63
CA LEU A 89 23.68 -42.94 -16.35
C LEU A 89 22.70 -41.81 -16.03
N PHE A 90 22.00 -41.34 -17.06
CA PHE A 90 20.98 -40.31 -16.98
C PHE A 90 19.75 -40.73 -17.79
N GLU A 91 18.56 -40.31 -17.36
CA GLU A 91 17.38 -40.41 -18.20
C GLU A 91 17.51 -39.44 -19.38
N LEU A 92 17.26 -39.94 -20.58
CA LEU A 92 17.40 -39.17 -21.81
C LEU A 92 16.27 -38.17 -22.01
N GLY A 93 15.13 -38.33 -21.35
CA GLY A 93 13.96 -37.51 -21.66
C GLY A 93 13.53 -37.71 -23.12
N SER A 94 12.95 -36.68 -23.71
CA SER A 94 12.41 -36.73 -25.07
C SER A 94 13.37 -37.07 -26.21
N THR A 95 14.69 -37.07 -26.00
CA THR A 95 15.63 -37.58 -27.01
C THR A 95 15.50 -39.10 -27.21
N SER A 96 14.82 -39.80 -26.29
CA SER A 96 14.37 -41.21 -26.44
C SER A 96 13.54 -41.44 -27.71
N LYS A 97 12.81 -40.43 -28.18
CA LYS A 97 11.92 -40.52 -29.35
C LYS A 97 12.64 -40.95 -30.62
N ALA A 98 13.90 -40.53 -30.80
CA ALA A 98 14.70 -40.91 -31.96
C ALA A 98 14.94 -42.43 -32.04
N PHE A 99 15.03 -43.13 -30.91
CA PHE A 99 15.17 -44.60 -30.85
C PHE A 99 13.86 -45.28 -31.26
N THR A 100 12.72 -44.80 -30.74
CA THR A 100 11.38 -45.30 -31.08
C THR A 100 11.04 -45.07 -32.55
N ALA A 101 11.34 -43.88 -33.06
CA ALA A 101 11.19 -43.54 -34.47
C ALA A 101 11.98 -44.49 -35.38
N LEU A 102 13.23 -44.77 -35.03
CA LEU A 102 14.06 -45.70 -35.78
C LEU A 102 13.47 -47.12 -35.79
N ALA A 103 12.99 -47.61 -34.64
CA ALA A 103 12.29 -48.90 -34.53
C ALA A 103 11.04 -48.97 -35.43
N LEU A 104 10.26 -47.89 -35.50
CA LEU A 104 9.10 -47.79 -36.39
C LEU A 104 9.51 -47.83 -37.87
N ILE A 105 10.55 -47.09 -38.25
CA ILE A 105 11.06 -47.03 -39.64
C ILE A 105 11.56 -48.42 -40.09
N GLN A 106 12.17 -49.20 -39.19
CA GLN A 106 12.57 -50.59 -39.47
C GLN A 106 11.35 -51.48 -39.79
N LEU A 107 10.27 -51.39 -39.01
CA LEU A 107 9.05 -52.16 -39.27
C LEU A 107 8.34 -51.73 -40.55
N GLU A 108 8.38 -50.44 -40.86
CA GLU A 108 7.84 -49.91 -42.12
C GLU A 108 8.61 -50.44 -43.32
N ASP A 109 9.94 -50.46 -43.23
CA ASP A 109 10.81 -51.01 -44.28
C ASP A 109 10.61 -52.52 -44.49
N GLN A 110 10.25 -53.25 -43.44
CA GLN A 110 9.83 -54.66 -43.51
C GLN A 110 8.41 -54.84 -44.10
N GLY A 111 7.69 -53.75 -44.37
CA GLY A 111 6.32 -53.78 -44.87
C GLY A 111 5.27 -54.17 -43.82
N LEU A 112 5.65 -54.20 -42.54
CA LEU A 112 4.77 -54.56 -41.43
C LEU A 112 3.90 -53.38 -40.97
N VAL A 113 4.39 -52.15 -41.21
CA VAL A 113 3.69 -50.90 -40.94
C VAL A 113 3.72 -50.01 -42.18
N ASN A 114 2.72 -49.15 -42.38
CA ASN A 114 2.77 -48.07 -43.37
C ASN A 114 2.42 -46.73 -42.71
N LEU A 115 3.21 -45.69 -42.92
CA LEU A 115 3.00 -44.37 -42.32
C LEU A 115 1.66 -43.71 -42.70
N GLU A 116 1.07 -44.11 -43.84
CA GLU A 116 -0.25 -43.65 -44.30
C GLU A 116 -1.42 -44.45 -43.70
N ASP A 117 -1.16 -45.54 -42.99
CA ASP A 117 -2.21 -46.30 -42.32
C ASP A 117 -2.85 -45.49 -41.18
N SER A 118 -4.15 -45.68 -41.00
CA SER A 118 -4.85 -45.25 -39.79
C SER A 118 -4.34 -46.03 -38.57
N VAL A 119 -4.20 -45.35 -37.43
CA VAL A 119 -3.87 -45.97 -36.14
C VAL A 119 -4.89 -47.06 -35.79
N THR A 120 -6.17 -46.86 -36.15
CA THR A 120 -7.26 -47.81 -35.90
C THR A 120 -7.07 -49.18 -36.58
N LYS A 121 -6.24 -49.26 -37.63
CA LYS A 121 -5.86 -50.52 -38.28
C LYS A 121 -5.12 -51.45 -37.33
N TYR A 122 -4.29 -50.89 -36.44
CA TYR A 122 -3.46 -51.63 -35.49
C TYR A 122 -4.07 -51.64 -34.08
N LEU A 123 -4.79 -50.58 -33.73
CA LEU A 123 -5.45 -50.41 -32.44
C LEU A 123 -6.95 -50.10 -32.67
N PRO A 124 -7.80 -51.13 -32.87
CA PRO A 124 -9.20 -50.91 -33.28
C PRO A 124 -10.06 -50.12 -32.28
N TRP A 125 -9.62 -50.05 -31.02
CA TRP A 125 -10.29 -49.31 -29.94
C TRP A 125 -9.78 -47.87 -29.80
N PHE A 126 -8.79 -47.44 -30.59
CA PHE A 126 -8.22 -46.10 -30.52
C PHE A 126 -9.14 -45.09 -31.21
N GLU A 127 -10.02 -44.46 -30.43
CA GLU A 127 -11.01 -43.50 -30.93
C GLU A 127 -10.71 -42.09 -30.40
N THR A 128 -10.53 -41.12 -31.29
CA THR A 128 -10.39 -39.69 -30.97
C THR A 128 -11.44 -38.86 -31.70
N THR A 129 -11.68 -37.63 -31.25
CA THR A 129 -12.70 -36.76 -31.87
C THR A 129 -12.18 -35.36 -32.15
N TYR A 130 -12.58 -34.79 -33.29
CA TYR A 130 -12.38 -33.38 -33.63
C TYR A 130 -13.73 -32.74 -33.96
N LYS A 131 -14.05 -31.61 -33.31
CA LYS A 131 -15.35 -30.92 -33.44
C LYS A 131 -16.57 -31.86 -33.30
N GLY A 132 -16.47 -32.84 -32.40
CA GLY A 132 -17.53 -33.81 -32.10
C GLY A 132 -17.71 -34.94 -33.12
N LYS A 133 -16.81 -35.08 -34.10
CA LYS A 133 -16.80 -36.17 -35.08
C LYS A 133 -15.57 -37.07 -34.86
N PRO A 134 -15.64 -38.38 -35.16
CA PRO A 134 -14.46 -39.25 -35.15
C PRO A 134 -13.37 -38.68 -36.06
N ALA A 135 -12.13 -38.64 -35.56
CA ALA A 135 -10.98 -38.17 -36.30
C ALA A 135 -10.07 -39.34 -36.69
N ASP A 136 -9.58 -39.34 -37.94
CA ASP A 136 -8.66 -40.36 -38.43
C ASP A 136 -7.21 -39.89 -38.26
N ILE A 137 -6.52 -40.45 -37.26
CA ILE A 137 -5.09 -40.21 -37.05
C ILE A 137 -4.31 -41.29 -37.81
N ARG A 138 -3.40 -40.86 -38.69
CA ARG A 138 -2.44 -41.73 -39.38
C ARG A 138 -1.13 -41.80 -38.62
N ILE A 139 -0.36 -42.86 -38.85
CA ILE A 139 0.93 -43.09 -38.18
C ILE A 139 1.91 -41.92 -38.43
N LYS A 140 1.95 -41.36 -39.64
CA LYS A 140 2.75 -40.16 -39.94
C LYS A 140 2.40 -38.94 -39.09
N HIS A 141 1.12 -38.78 -38.72
CA HIS A 141 0.68 -37.65 -37.90
C HIS A 141 1.22 -37.77 -36.47
N LEU A 142 1.35 -38.99 -35.95
CA LEU A 142 1.99 -39.24 -34.66
C LEU A 142 3.49 -38.96 -34.75
N LEU A 143 4.17 -39.51 -35.77
CA LEU A 143 5.61 -39.40 -35.96
C LEU A 143 6.09 -37.95 -36.00
N HIS A 144 5.34 -37.08 -36.68
CA HIS A 144 5.69 -35.68 -36.93
C HIS A 144 5.01 -34.67 -35.97
N HIS A 145 4.31 -35.14 -34.94
CA HIS A 145 3.52 -34.27 -34.04
C HIS A 145 2.51 -33.37 -34.77
N THR A 146 1.79 -33.94 -35.73
CA THR A 146 0.67 -33.29 -36.43
C THR A 146 -0.67 -33.99 -36.16
N SER A 147 -0.75 -34.81 -35.10
CA SER A 147 -1.95 -35.59 -34.73
C SER A 147 -3.12 -34.76 -34.21
N GLY A 148 -2.88 -33.54 -33.74
CA GLY A 148 -3.86 -32.72 -33.03
C GLY A 148 -4.15 -33.20 -31.60
N ILE A 149 -3.43 -34.21 -31.11
CA ILE A 149 -3.53 -34.61 -29.71
C ILE A 149 -2.93 -33.48 -28.86
N PRO A 150 -3.66 -32.95 -27.86
CA PRO A 150 -3.17 -31.81 -27.09
C PRO A 150 -1.95 -32.13 -26.22
N PHE A 151 -1.08 -31.14 -26.01
CA PHE A 151 0.08 -31.26 -25.10
C PHE A 151 -0.30 -31.71 -23.68
N HIS A 152 -1.42 -31.21 -23.13
CA HIS A 152 -1.84 -31.49 -21.75
C HIS A 152 -2.13 -32.97 -21.46
N SER A 153 -2.27 -33.81 -22.48
CA SER A 153 -2.37 -35.27 -22.36
C SER A 153 -1.20 -35.91 -21.59
N ILE A 154 -0.04 -35.23 -21.52
CA ILE A 154 1.08 -35.66 -20.68
C ILE A 154 0.72 -35.76 -19.19
N GLY A 155 -0.22 -34.94 -18.72
CA GLY A 155 -0.67 -34.95 -17.32
C GLY A 155 -1.50 -36.19 -16.98
N ASP A 156 -2.06 -36.87 -17.97
CA ASP A 156 -2.92 -38.04 -17.78
C ASP A 156 -2.15 -39.38 -17.82
N ILE A 157 -0.84 -39.34 -18.05
CA ILE A 157 0.01 -40.53 -18.07
C ILE A 157 0.03 -41.13 -16.65
N PRO A 158 -0.41 -42.38 -16.47
CA PRO A 158 -0.46 -43.01 -15.16
C PRO A 158 0.95 -43.32 -14.66
N GLU A 159 1.16 -43.12 -13.35
CA GLU A 159 2.28 -43.73 -12.64
C GLU A 159 2.12 -45.25 -12.69
N ALA A 160 3.07 -45.91 -13.34
CA ALA A 160 2.99 -47.34 -13.63
C ALA A 160 4.36 -47.93 -13.99
N ASP A 161 4.51 -49.19 -13.63
CA ASP A 161 5.77 -49.96 -13.55
C ASP A 161 5.64 -51.33 -14.24
N ASP A 162 4.41 -51.86 -14.31
CA ASP A 162 4.11 -53.17 -14.86
C ASP A 162 3.98 -53.21 -16.39
N ASP A 163 3.88 -54.43 -16.94
CA ASP A 163 3.86 -54.67 -18.38
C ASP A 163 2.65 -54.09 -19.12
N GLN A 164 1.59 -53.72 -18.39
CA GLN A 164 0.40 -53.08 -18.95
C GLN A 164 0.48 -51.55 -18.92
N ALA A 165 1.60 -50.97 -18.46
CA ALA A 165 1.78 -49.53 -18.35
C ALA A 165 1.61 -48.84 -19.72
N LEU A 166 2.27 -49.33 -20.77
CA LEU A 166 2.21 -48.73 -22.12
C LEU A 166 0.78 -48.73 -22.70
N GLU A 167 0.09 -49.87 -22.65
CA GLU A 167 -1.29 -49.94 -23.14
C GLU A 167 -2.23 -49.05 -22.31
N ARG A 168 -2.08 -49.00 -20.98
CA ARG A 168 -2.87 -48.10 -20.13
C ARG A 168 -2.62 -46.63 -20.47
N THR A 169 -1.37 -46.24 -20.72
CA THR A 169 -1.01 -44.90 -21.18
C THR A 169 -1.70 -44.56 -22.49
N VAL A 170 -1.67 -45.43 -23.51
CA VAL A 170 -2.35 -45.16 -24.78
C VAL A 170 -3.88 -45.14 -24.64
N ARG A 171 -4.45 -45.97 -23.75
CA ARG A 171 -5.89 -45.99 -23.48
C ARG A 171 -6.42 -44.72 -22.83
N THR A 172 -5.58 -43.87 -22.24
CA THR A 172 -6.02 -42.55 -21.75
C THR A 172 -6.50 -41.64 -22.88
N GLN A 173 -6.13 -41.93 -24.13
CA GLN A 173 -6.53 -41.18 -25.31
C GLN A 173 -7.90 -41.58 -25.87
N ILE A 174 -8.58 -42.56 -25.28
CA ILE A 174 -9.92 -42.97 -25.72
C ILE A 174 -10.90 -41.81 -25.48
N GLY A 175 -11.50 -41.32 -26.56
CA GLY A 175 -12.40 -40.18 -26.54
C GLY A 175 -11.69 -38.82 -26.46
N GLN A 176 -10.35 -38.78 -26.61
CA GLN A 176 -9.58 -37.54 -26.58
C GLN A 176 -10.10 -36.56 -27.65
N LYS A 177 -10.30 -35.31 -27.23
CA LYS A 177 -10.64 -34.22 -28.14
C LYS A 177 -9.36 -33.63 -28.70
N LEU A 178 -9.29 -33.57 -30.02
CA LEU A 178 -8.16 -32.98 -30.74
C LEU A 178 -8.31 -31.46 -30.80
N ASP A 179 -7.19 -30.76 -30.69
CA ASP A 179 -7.13 -29.30 -30.72
C ASP A 179 -7.26 -28.73 -32.14
N HIS A 180 -6.81 -29.50 -33.14
CA HIS A 180 -6.92 -29.21 -34.56
C HIS A 180 -7.10 -30.51 -35.38
N GLU A 181 -7.34 -30.40 -36.69
CA GLU A 181 -7.47 -31.58 -37.55
C GLU A 181 -6.10 -32.28 -37.73
N PRO A 182 -6.03 -33.62 -37.76
CA PRO A 182 -4.77 -34.30 -38.02
C PRO A 182 -4.16 -33.87 -39.36
N GLY A 183 -2.88 -33.47 -39.34
CA GLY A 183 -2.14 -32.94 -40.49
C GLY A 183 -2.29 -31.43 -40.72
N GLU A 184 -3.09 -30.72 -39.92
CA GLU A 184 -3.34 -29.26 -40.11
C GLU A 184 -2.18 -28.39 -39.61
N LYS A 185 -1.62 -28.72 -38.44
CA LYS A 185 -0.60 -27.92 -37.74
C LYS A 185 0.33 -28.83 -36.93
N TYR A 186 1.53 -28.33 -36.63
CA TYR A 186 2.41 -28.93 -35.64
C TYR A 186 1.93 -28.60 -34.21
N GLU A 187 1.71 -29.64 -33.41
CA GLU A 187 1.44 -29.58 -31.97
C GLU A 187 2.12 -30.75 -31.25
N TYR A 188 3.07 -30.43 -30.39
CA TYR A 188 3.87 -31.42 -29.68
C TYR A 188 3.04 -32.13 -28.61
N ALA A 189 2.96 -33.46 -28.70
CA ALA A 189 2.34 -34.31 -27.69
C ALA A 189 3.18 -35.58 -27.48
N THR A 190 3.69 -35.78 -26.26
CA THR A 190 4.58 -36.91 -25.95
C THR A 190 3.91 -38.26 -26.23
N ILE A 191 2.60 -38.34 -25.98
CA ILE A 191 1.75 -39.52 -26.14
C ILE A 191 1.76 -40.08 -27.57
N ASN A 192 2.10 -39.26 -28.57
CA ASN A 192 2.23 -39.73 -29.95
C ASN A 192 3.23 -40.89 -30.04
N TYR A 193 4.35 -40.80 -29.32
CA TYR A 193 5.39 -41.83 -29.37
C TYR A 193 5.04 -43.06 -28.53
N ASP A 194 4.18 -42.93 -27.53
CA ASP A 194 3.64 -44.07 -26.78
C ASP A 194 2.66 -44.87 -27.65
N VAL A 195 1.83 -44.19 -28.44
CA VAL A 195 0.95 -44.83 -29.43
C VAL A 195 1.78 -45.56 -30.49
N LEU A 196 2.83 -44.93 -31.01
CA LEU A 196 3.76 -45.57 -31.96
C LEU A 196 4.41 -46.82 -31.37
N ALA A 197 4.85 -46.75 -30.11
CA ALA A 197 5.44 -47.87 -29.41
C ALA A 197 4.46 -49.03 -29.18
N LEU A 198 3.20 -48.72 -28.86
CA LEU A 198 2.19 -49.76 -28.75
C LEU A 198 1.92 -50.43 -30.10
N ILE A 199 1.94 -49.68 -31.22
CA ILE A 199 1.87 -50.25 -32.57
C ILE A 199 3.07 -51.16 -32.84
N ILE A 200 4.29 -50.74 -32.50
CA ILE A 200 5.51 -51.57 -32.60
C ILE A 200 5.32 -52.88 -31.82
N GLN A 201 4.80 -52.81 -30.60
CA GLN A 201 4.53 -53.98 -29.76
C GLN A 201 3.46 -54.91 -30.36
N GLN A 202 2.36 -54.37 -30.89
CA GLN A 202 1.30 -55.18 -31.50
C GLN A 202 1.75 -55.87 -32.79
N VAL A 203 2.54 -55.17 -33.62
CA VAL A 203 2.95 -55.66 -34.94
C VAL A 203 4.12 -56.65 -34.85
N SER A 204 5.06 -56.42 -33.93
CA SER A 204 6.21 -57.31 -33.73
C SER A 204 5.89 -58.53 -32.86
N GLY A 205 4.88 -58.44 -31.99
CA GLY A 205 4.58 -59.46 -30.98
C GLY A 205 5.57 -59.50 -29.80
N MET A 206 6.52 -58.55 -29.73
CA MET A 206 7.45 -58.34 -28.62
C MET A 206 7.01 -57.15 -27.78
N THR A 207 7.43 -57.06 -26.52
CA THR A 207 7.27 -55.79 -25.80
C THR A 207 8.11 -54.71 -26.49
N TYR A 208 7.68 -53.46 -26.39
CA TYR A 208 8.42 -52.34 -26.99
C TYR A 208 9.89 -52.33 -26.53
N GLU A 209 10.15 -52.53 -25.24
CA GLU A 209 11.50 -52.53 -24.67
C GLU A 209 12.36 -53.65 -25.23
N GLN A 210 11.78 -54.86 -25.40
CA GLN A 210 12.48 -56.00 -26.01
C GLN A 210 12.82 -55.74 -27.47
N TYR A 211 11.88 -55.17 -28.24
CA TYR A 211 12.11 -54.86 -29.64
C TYR A 211 13.24 -53.85 -29.81
N VAL A 212 13.22 -52.75 -29.06
CA VAL A 212 14.26 -51.72 -29.10
C VAL A 212 15.61 -52.28 -28.65
N GLN A 213 15.64 -53.09 -27.59
CA GLN A 213 16.89 -53.73 -27.15
C GLN A 213 17.50 -54.58 -28.27
N GLN A 214 16.73 -55.51 -28.85
CA GLN A 214 17.24 -56.49 -29.82
C GLN A 214 17.50 -55.92 -31.22
N HIS A 215 16.71 -54.94 -31.66
CA HIS A 215 16.73 -54.45 -33.04
C HIS A 215 17.34 -53.05 -33.20
N VAL A 216 17.51 -52.31 -32.10
CA VAL A 216 18.12 -50.97 -32.11
C VAL A 216 19.39 -50.93 -31.27
N LEU A 217 19.34 -51.29 -29.98
CA LEU A 217 20.48 -51.09 -29.08
C LEU A 217 21.62 -52.11 -29.30
N ASP A 218 21.29 -53.40 -29.32
CA ASP A 218 22.28 -54.48 -29.47
C ASP A 218 23.04 -54.41 -30.82
N PRO A 219 22.37 -54.20 -31.98
CA PRO A 219 23.07 -54.09 -33.27
C PRO A 219 23.97 -52.86 -33.38
N LEU A 220 23.67 -51.79 -32.63
CA LEU A 220 24.45 -50.55 -32.59
C LEU A 220 25.51 -50.55 -31.48
N ASN A 221 25.61 -51.65 -30.72
CA ASN A 221 26.56 -51.82 -29.64
C ASN A 221 26.43 -50.76 -28.54
N LEU A 222 25.19 -50.37 -28.21
CA LEU A 222 24.85 -49.45 -27.12
C LEU A 222 24.64 -50.22 -25.81
N LYS A 223 25.73 -50.55 -25.12
CA LYS A 223 25.73 -51.47 -23.95
C LYS A 223 25.39 -50.82 -22.61
N GLN A 224 25.48 -49.51 -22.52
CA GLN A 224 25.15 -48.70 -21.34
C GLN A 224 23.84 -47.92 -21.56
N THR A 225 22.99 -48.40 -22.46
CA THR A 225 21.67 -47.86 -22.72
C THR A 225 20.63 -48.88 -22.27
N TYR A 226 19.71 -48.45 -21.40
CA TYR A 226 18.76 -49.32 -20.71
C TYR A 226 17.32 -48.84 -20.94
N MET A 227 16.42 -49.81 -21.08
CA MET A 227 14.97 -49.56 -21.22
C MET A 227 14.23 -49.55 -19.87
N PHE A 228 14.85 -50.09 -18.82
CA PHE A 228 14.28 -50.19 -17.48
C PHE A 228 15.16 -49.50 -16.45
N ARG A 229 14.52 -48.72 -15.56
CA ARG A 229 15.22 -48.02 -14.47
C ARG A 229 15.87 -48.98 -13.48
N GLU A 230 15.26 -50.14 -13.23
CA GLU A 230 15.81 -51.17 -12.33
C GLU A 230 17.12 -51.76 -12.84
N ASP A 231 17.25 -51.95 -14.15
CA ASP A 231 18.47 -52.45 -14.77
C ASP A 231 19.58 -51.37 -14.72
N ALA A 232 19.20 -50.11 -14.96
CA ALA A 232 20.11 -48.97 -14.82
C ALA A 232 20.54 -48.72 -13.37
N ALA A 233 19.67 -48.96 -12.38
CA ALA A 233 19.96 -48.78 -10.95
C ALA A 233 20.97 -49.80 -10.41
N ARG A 234 21.22 -50.90 -11.14
CA ARG A 234 22.36 -51.80 -10.87
C ARG A 234 23.70 -51.23 -11.37
N GLY A 235 23.67 -50.14 -12.14
CA GLY A 235 24.82 -49.35 -12.60
C GLY A 235 24.97 -47.99 -11.90
N ASP A 236 25.77 -47.10 -12.46
CA ASP A 236 26.11 -45.78 -11.90
C ASP A 236 25.06 -44.69 -12.24
N MET A 237 23.78 -44.91 -11.91
CA MET A 237 22.70 -43.95 -12.14
C MET A 237 22.88 -42.68 -11.29
N ALA A 238 22.85 -41.51 -11.92
CA ALA A 238 22.91 -40.23 -11.20
C ALA A 238 21.65 -40.01 -10.36
N VAL A 239 21.81 -39.44 -9.15
CA VAL A 239 20.69 -38.98 -8.32
C VAL A 239 20.01 -37.81 -9.03
N GLY A 240 18.68 -37.88 -9.14
CA GLY A 240 17.86 -36.81 -9.72
C GLY A 240 17.68 -35.64 -8.75
N TYR A 241 17.70 -34.41 -9.28
CA TYR A 241 17.50 -33.20 -8.50
C TYR A 241 16.36 -32.33 -9.01
N LYS A 242 15.81 -31.53 -8.10
CA LYS A 242 14.77 -30.54 -8.33
C LYS A 242 15.03 -29.34 -7.43
N LEU A 243 14.69 -28.14 -7.88
CA LEU A 243 14.84 -26.94 -7.05
C LEU A 243 13.85 -26.92 -5.87
N SER A 244 14.38 -26.53 -4.70
CA SER A 244 13.66 -26.29 -3.48
C SER A 244 14.38 -25.23 -2.64
N VAL A 245 13.73 -24.08 -2.44
CA VAL A 245 14.24 -22.94 -1.66
C VAL A 245 15.62 -22.46 -2.15
N LEU A 246 15.69 -22.11 -3.43
CA LEU A 246 16.86 -21.58 -4.14
C LEU A 246 18.05 -22.54 -4.26
N ARG A 247 17.85 -23.84 -3.97
CA ARG A 247 18.89 -24.87 -4.00
C ARG A 247 18.38 -26.15 -4.65
N PRO A 248 19.24 -26.93 -5.31
CA PRO A 248 18.89 -28.27 -5.75
C PRO A 248 18.71 -29.16 -4.51
N ALA A 249 17.66 -29.97 -4.52
CA ALA A 249 17.38 -30.99 -3.52
C ALA A 249 17.18 -32.33 -4.25
N ALA A 250 17.72 -33.41 -3.68
CA ALA A 250 17.51 -34.75 -4.21
C ALA A 250 16.00 -35.03 -4.28
N TYR A 251 15.56 -35.56 -5.41
CA TYR A 251 14.16 -35.87 -5.66
C TYR A 251 14.09 -37.15 -6.48
N ASP A 252 13.27 -38.10 -6.05
CA ASP A 252 13.00 -39.33 -6.80
C ASP A 252 11.62 -39.20 -7.45
N ALA A 253 11.62 -38.99 -8.77
CA ALA A 253 10.38 -38.85 -9.52
C ALA A 253 9.65 -40.20 -9.66
N PRO A 254 8.30 -40.17 -9.71
CA PRO A 254 7.51 -41.37 -10.00
C PRO A 254 7.89 -42.03 -11.33
N MET A 255 7.71 -43.35 -11.42
CA MET A 255 8.01 -44.10 -12.64
C MET A 255 6.81 -44.08 -13.60
N TYR A 256 7.08 -43.69 -14.85
CA TYR A 256 6.11 -43.64 -15.93
C TYR A 256 6.53 -44.59 -17.06
N ARG A 257 6.59 -45.91 -16.78
CA ARG A 257 7.07 -46.91 -17.74
C ARG A 257 6.32 -46.87 -19.08
N GLY A 258 5.02 -46.57 -19.05
CA GLY A 258 4.23 -46.42 -20.28
C GLY A 258 4.68 -45.28 -21.19
N ASN A 259 5.53 -44.37 -20.70
CA ASN A 259 6.14 -43.27 -21.45
C ASN A 259 7.64 -43.47 -21.72
N THR A 260 8.21 -44.64 -21.40
CA THR A 260 9.58 -45.01 -21.80
C THR A 260 9.88 -44.74 -23.28
N PRO A 261 8.99 -45.06 -24.24
CA PRO A 261 9.26 -44.82 -25.65
C PRO A 261 9.46 -43.35 -26.03
N ALA A 262 8.85 -42.47 -25.25
CA ALA A 262 8.90 -41.06 -25.50
C ALA A 262 9.90 -40.33 -24.61
N GLY A 263 10.29 -40.87 -23.45
CA GLY A 263 10.96 -40.09 -22.41
C GLY A 263 11.93 -40.79 -21.47
N TYR A 264 11.86 -42.12 -21.26
CA TYR A 264 12.58 -42.76 -20.14
C TYR A 264 13.62 -43.81 -20.56
N ILE A 265 14.16 -43.72 -21.78
CA ILE A 265 15.40 -44.45 -22.09
C ILE A 265 16.52 -43.85 -21.25
N ILE A 266 17.38 -44.69 -20.69
CA ILE A 266 18.50 -44.29 -19.84
C ILE A 266 19.80 -44.58 -20.60
N SER A 267 20.76 -43.68 -20.58
CA SER A 267 22.05 -43.89 -21.26
C SER A 267 23.20 -43.16 -20.58
N SER A 268 24.42 -43.49 -20.98
CA SER A 268 25.66 -42.81 -20.57
C SER A 268 26.23 -41.95 -21.69
N ALA A 269 27.18 -41.07 -21.35
CA ALA A 269 27.85 -40.26 -22.37
C ALA A 269 28.67 -41.10 -23.36
N ILE A 270 29.06 -42.33 -23.00
CA ILE A 270 29.79 -43.28 -23.86
C ILE A 270 28.90 -43.76 -24.99
N ASP A 271 27.72 -44.27 -24.65
CA ASP A 271 26.77 -44.76 -25.64
C ASP A 271 26.16 -43.62 -26.45
N VAL A 272 25.90 -42.46 -25.83
CA VAL A 272 25.44 -41.27 -26.56
C VAL A 272 26.49 -40.81 -27.57
N ALA A 273 27.79 -40.87 -27.27
CA ALA A 273 28.83 -40.57 -28.26
C ALA A 273 28.72 -41.47 -29.50
N GLN A 274 28.51 -42.77 -29.28
CA GLN A 274 28.32 -43.75 -30.34
C GLN A 274 27.04 -43.47 -31.14
N TRP A 275 25.94 -43.17 -30.45
CA TRP A 275 24.67 -42.77 -31.05
C TRP A 275 24.80 -41.53 -31.93
N LEU A 276 25.50 -40.47 -31.47
CA LEU A 276 25.71 -39.25 -32.27
C LEU A 276 26.53 -39.55 -33.54
N LYS A 277 27.60 -40.35 -33.46
CA LYS A 277 28.40 -40.74 -34.63
C LYS A 277 27.58 -41.52 -35.66
N ILE A 278 26.76 -42.45 -35.20
CA ILE A 278 25.83 -43.19 -36.05
C ILE A 278 24.83 -42.22 -36.69
N GLN A 279 24.25 -41.29 -35.92
CA GLN A 279 23.29 -40.31 -36.41
C GLN A 279 23.90 -39.31 -37.41
N MET A 280 25.19 -39.02 -37.33
CA MET A 280 25.89 -38.23 -38.35
C MET A 280 26.26 -39.05 -39.61
N GLY A 281 26.03 -40.36 -39.62
CA GLY A 281 26.40 -41.25 -40.72
C GLY A 281 27.90 -41.56 -40.82
N THR A 282 28.69 -41.29 -39.76
CA THR A 282 30.14 -41.46 -39.79
C THR A 282 30.61 -42.84 -39.33
N VAL A 283 29.77 -43.55 -38.58
CA VAL A 283 29.97 -44.94 -38.17
C VAL A 283 28.82 -45.78 -38.69
N GLN A 284 29.12 -46.88 -39.39
CA GLN A 284 28.09 -47.75 -39.94
C GLN A 284 27.38 -48.56 -38.85
N GLY A 285 26.06 -48.45 -38.78
CA GLY A 285 25.18 -49.30 -37.97
C GLY A 285 24.69 -50.57 -38.67
N GLY A 286 25.22 -50.88 -39.86
CA GLY A 286 24.78 -51.98 -40.73
C GLY A 286 24.40 -51.51 -42.14
N LYS A 287 24.16 -52.47 -43.06
CA LYS A 287 23.97 -52.21 -44.50
C LYS A 287 22.69 -51.41 -44.80
N ASP A 288 21.61 -51.66 -44.07
CA ASP A 288 20.31 -51.01 -44.26
C ASP A 288 20.13 -49.76 -43.39
N PHE A 289 21.06 -49.53 -42.45
CA PHE A 289 20.94 -48.53 -41.40
C PHE A 289 21.08 -47.10 -41.93
N GLU A 290 21.94 -46.88 -42.93
CA GLU A 290 22.13 -45.57 -43.58
C GLU A 290 20.83 -45.06 -44.23
N ARG A 291 20.07 -45.98 -44.86
CA ARG A 291 18.78 -45.67 -45.45
C ARG A 291 17.74 -45.32 -44.37
N TRP A 292 17.66 -46.09 -43.29
CA TRP A 292 16.73 -45.79 -42.18
C TRP A 292 17.08 -44.46 -41.51
N LEU A 293 18.37 -44.16 -41.36
CA LEU A 293 18.84 -42.90 -40.80
C LEU A 293 18.41 -41.71 -41.66
N THR A 294 18.65 -41.75 -42.97
CA THR A 294 18.24 -40.67 -43.88
C THR A 294 16.75 -40.39 -43.75
N ARG A 295 15.92 -41.45 -43.74
CA ARG A 295 14.46 -41.32 -43.54
C ARG A 295 14.10 -40.72 -42.18
N SER A 296 14.84 -41.06 -41.11
CA SER A 296 14.56 -40.54 -39.77
C SER A 296 14.82 -39.03 -39.63
N HIS A 297 15.64 -38.45 -40.51
CA HIS A 297 15.97 -37.04 -40.54
C HIS A 297 15.09 -36.22 -41.50
N GLU A 298 14.23 -36.88 -42.27
CA GLU A 298 13.27 -36.19 -43.16
C GLU A 298 12.15 -35.56 -42.33
N PRO A 299 12.02 -34.21 -42.33
CA PRO A 299 10.98 -33.55 -41.56
C PRO A 299 9.67 -33.45 -42.35
N ASP A 300 8.56 -33.33 -41.62
CA ASP A 300 7.29 -32.96 -42.23
C ASP A 300 7.28 -31.47 -42.60
N ARG A 301 7.23 -31.20 -43.90
CA ARG A 301 7.13 -29.85 -44.47
C ARG A 301 5.72 -29.54 -44.99
N SER A 302 4.74 -30.39 -44.74
CA SER A 302 3.34 -30.15 -45.13
C SER A 302 2.65 -29.11 -44.24
N VAL A 303 3.16 -28.89 -43.03
CA VAL A 303 2.68 -27.87 -42.08
C VAL A 303 3.71 -26.74 -41.89
N ALA A 304 3.24 -25.59 -41.40
CA ALA A 304 4.12 -24.46 -41.09
C ALA A 304 5.16 -24.83 -40.02
N PRO A 305 6.40 -24.29 -40.10
CA PRO A 305 7.41 -24.53 -39.08
C PRO A 305 7.00 -23.99 -37.71
N SER A 306 7.63 -24.55 -36.68
CA SER A 306 7.61 -24.04 -35.31
C SER A 306 8.10 -22.59 -35.25
N GLY A 307 7.79 -21.89 -34.14
CA GLY A 307 8.18 -20.49 -33.95
C GLY A 307 9.69 -20.22 -33.93
N ASP A 308 10.51 -21.26 -33.77
CA ASP A 308 11.98 -21.20 -33.87
C ASP A 308 12.51 -21.51 -35.29
N GLY A 309 11.61 -21.71 -36.26
CA GLY A 309 11.94 -22.00 -37.66
C GLY A 309 12.26 -23.47 -37.95
N SER A 310 12.07 -24.38 -36.99
CA SER A 310 12.28 -25.82 -37.20
C SER A 310 11.01 -26.54 -37.69
N SER A 311 11.15 -27.67 -38.39
CA SER A 311 10.07 -28.66 -38.54
C SER A 311 10.48 -29.98 -37.92
N TYR A 312 9.50 -30.77 -37.52
CA TYR A 312 9.75 -32.01 -36.79
C TYR A 312 9.89 -33.21 -37.73
N ALA A 313 10.88 -34.06 -37.46
CA ALA A 313 11.15 -35.33 -38.12
C ALA A 313 10.94 -36.49 -37.13
N ALA A 314 11.59 -37.62 -37.33
CA ALA A 314 11.41 -38.82 -36.52
C ALA A 314 12.23 -38.75 -35.20
N GLY A 315 11.88 -37.81 -34.31
CA GLY A 315 12.58 -37.57 -33.05
C GLY A 315 13.63 -36.45 -33.11
N TRP A 316 13.57 -35.60 -34.14
CA TRP A 316 14.49 -34.48 -34.34
C TRP A 316 13.76 -33.21 -34.79
N SER A 317 14.16 -32.06 -34.27
CA SER A 317 13.82 -30.75 -34.84
C SER A 317 14.85 -30.41 -35.92
N VAL A 318 14.38 -30.18 -37.14
CA VAL A 318 15.22 -29.86 -38.32
C VAL A 318 15.08 -28.39 -38.67
N TYR A 319 16.15 -27.63 -38.40
CA TYR A 319 16.19 -26.18 -38.57
C TYR A 319 16.30 -25.77 -40.04
N GLN A 320 15.59 -24.70 -40.41
CA GLN A 320 15.53 -24.16 -41.77
C GLN A 320 16.43 -22.94 -41.99
N ASP A 321 17.54 -22.83 -41.24
CA ASP A 321 18.48 -21.72 -41.30
C ASP A 321 19.61 -21.93 -42.33
N GLY A 322 19.47 -22.95 -43.18
CA GLY A 322 20.46 -23.34 -44.18
C GLY A 322 21.64 -24.14 -43.63
N THR A 323 21.69 -24.41 -42.33
CA THR A 323 22.82 -25.10 -41.70
C THR A 323 22.69 -26.62 -41.62
N GLY A 324 21.50 -27.17 -41.88
CA GLY A 324 21.23 -28.60 -41.73
C GLY A 324 21.31 -29.08 -40.28
N MET A 325 21.12 -28.17 -39.31
CA MET A 325 21.15 -28.50 -37.88
C MET A 325 19.95 -29.35 -37.49
N LEU A 326 20.22 -30.49 -36.85
CA LEU A 326 19.23 -31.30 -36.15
C LEU A 326 19.43 -31.13 -34.66
N ALA A 327 18.36 -30.96 -33.90
CA ALA A 327 18.47 -30.96 -32.44
C ALA A 327 17.22 -31.51 -31.78
N HIS A 328 17.36 -31.97 -30.53
CA HIS A 328 16.22 -32.35 -29.72
C HIS A 328 16.54 -32.15 -28.24
N ALA A 329 15.59 -31.56 -27.51
CA ALA A 329 15.68 -31.37 -26.07
C ALA A 329 14.92 -32.49 -25.34
N GLY A 330 15.60 -33.15 -24.41
CA GLY A 330 15.00 -34.11 -23.50
C GLY A 330 14.81 -33.50 -22.12
N GLY A 331 13.64 -33.68 -21.53
CA GLY A 331 13.37 -33.28 -20.16
C GLY A 331 12.46 -34.29 -19.47
N ASN A 332 12.84 -34.69 -18.28
CA ASN A 332 12.03 -35.42 -17.29
C ASN A 332 12.04 -34.60 -15.99
N PRO A 333 11.25 -34.95 -14.96
CA PRO A 333 11.22 -34.17 -13.72
C PRO A 333 12.59 -33.99 -13.06
N ASN A 334 13.46 -35.00 -13.18
CA ASN A 334 14.77 -35.05 -12.55
C ASN A 334 15.96 -34.82 -13.48
N TYR A 335 15.78 -34.93 -14.80
CA TYR A 335 16.89 -34.99 -15.74
C TYR A 335 16.59 -34.09 -16.94
N SER A 336 17.64 -33.56 -17.56
CA SER A 336 17.52 -32.95 -18.87
C SER A 336 18.68 -33.36 -19.76
N THR A 337 18.40 -33.51 -21.05
CA THR A 337 19.41 -33.76 -22.06
C THR A 337 19.18 -32.85 -23.25
N TYR A 338 20.23 -32.67 -24.05
CA TYR A 338 20.09 -31.98 -25.32
C TYR A 338 21.08 -32.54 -26.32
N PHE A 339 20.56 -32.97 -27.47
CA PHE A 339 21.38 -33.45 -28.59
C PHE A 339 21.32 -32.44 -29.72
N VAL A 340 22.47 -32.11 -30.29
CA VAL A 340 22.58 -31.25 -31.48
C VAL A 340 23.61 -31.81 -32.45
N LEU A 341 23.23 -31.87 -33.72
CA LEU A 341 24.02 -32.38 -34.81
C LEU A 341 24.11 -31.32 -35.90
N ARG A 342 25.30 -31.15 -36.46
CA ARG A 342 25.55 -30.38 -37.69
C ARG A 342 26.32 -31.28 -38.66
N PRO A 343 25.64 -32.23 -39.34
CA PRO A 343 26.32 -33.20 -40.21
C PRO A 343 27.17 -32.53 -41.30
N ALA A 344 26.73 -31.38 -41.83
CA ALA A 344 27.48 -30.60 -42.81
C ALA A 344 28.84 -30.09 -42.30
N ASP A 345 28.94 -29.79 -41.00
CA ASP A 345 30.18 -29.36 -40.34
C ASP A 345 30.93 -30.52 -39.67
N GLY A 346 30.31 -31.71 -39.65
CA GLY A 346 30.86 -32.93 -39.05
C GLY A 346 30.85 -32.96 -37.52
N TYR A 347 30.10 -32.09 -36.85
CA TYR A 347 30.03 -32.01 -35.39
C TYR A 347 28.71 -32.54 -34.81
N GLY A 348 28.81 -33.24 -33.68
CA GLY A 348 27.69 -33.59 -32.82
C GLY A 348 28.03 -33.28 -31.36
N VAL A 349 27.07 -32.71 -30.62
CA VAL A 349 27.21 -32.39 -29.20
C VAL A 349 26.02 -32.97 -28.45
N ALA A 350 26.28 -33.61 -27.31
CA ALA A 350 25.26 -33.98 -26.36
C ALA A 350 25.62 -33.56 -24.95
N VAL A 351 24.60 -33.13 -24.21
CA VAL A 351 24.66 -32.79 -22.79
C VAL A 351 23.63 -33.63 -22.06
N LEU A 352 24.02 -34.22 -20.92
CA LEU A 352 23.15 -34.94 -20.01
C LEU A 352 23.29 -34.34 -18.61
N ALA A 353 22.20 -34.04 -17.92
CA ALA A 353 22.21 -33.38 -16.62
C ALA A 353 21.24 -34.05 -15.65
N ASN A 354 21.62 -34.13 -14.38
CA ASN A 354 20.80 -34.70 -13.30
C ASN A 354 19.85 -33.68 -12.64
N MET A 355 19.44 -32.67 -13.42
CA MET A 355 18.35 -31.77 -13.07
C MET A 355 17.66 -31.32 -14.35
N ASN A 356 16.33 -31.14 -14.28
CA ASN A 356 15.60 -30.54 -15.40
C ASN A 356 15.90 -29.05 -15.50
N SER A 357 16.58 -28.64 -16.57
CA SER A 357 16.94 -27.25 -16.80
C SER A 357 17.10 -26.95 -18.29
N PRO A 358 16.63 -25.79 -18.80
CA PRO A 358 16.93 -25.37 -20.17
C PRO A 358 18.41 -25.06 -20.39
N TYR A 359 19.21 -24.94 -19.33
CA TYR A 359 20.65 -24.68 -19.43
C TYR A 359 21.45 -25.88 -19.94
N SER A 360 20.93 -27.11 -19.92
CA SER A 360 21.54 -28.23 -20.63
C SER A 360 21.52 -28.02 -22.14
N GLY A 361 20.40 -27.52 -22.68
CA GLY A 361 20.28 -27.12 -24.08
C GLY A 361 21.11 -25.90 -24.43
N ALA A 362 21.14 -24.90 -23.55
CA ALA A 362 22.00 -23.74 -23.74
C ALA A 362 23.49 -24.12 -23.77
N ALA A 363 23.92 -25.02 -22.86
CA ALA A 363 25.27 -25.57 -22.88
C ALA A 363 25.58 -26.27 -24.21
N ALA A 364 24.72 -27.18 -24.67
CA ALA A 364 24.93 -27.91 -25.92
C ALA A 364 24.99 -27.00 -27.15
N GLN A 365 24.04 -26.06 -27.28
CA GLN A 365 24.02 -25.10 -28.40
C GLN A 365 25.17 -24.09 -28.32
N GLY A 366 25.52 -23.61 -27.13
CA GLY A 366 26.64 -22.71 -26.92
C GLY A 366 27.97 -23.35 -27.32
N ILE A 367 28.20 -24.59 -26.88
CA ILE A 367 29.36 -25.39 -27.33
C ILE A 367 29.34 -25.54 -28.85
N MET A 368 28.19 -25.90 -29.44
CA MET A 368 28.09 -26.02 -30.90
C MET A 368 28.46 -24.71 -31.61
N ASN A 369 27.97 -23.56 -31.12
CA ASN A 369 28.32 -22.24 -31.66
C ASN A 369 29.81 -21.93 -31.53
N MET A 370 30.43 -22.25 -30.38
CA MET A 370 31.87 -22.10 -30.16
C MET A 370 32.68 -22.94 -31.17
N LEU A 371 32.25 -24.16 -31.47
CA LEU A 371 32.93 -25.06 -32.42
C LEU A 371 32.88 -24.55 -33.87
N VAL A 372 31.79 -23.85 -34.25
CA VAL A 372 31.63 -23.29 -35.61
C VAL A 372 31.95 -21.80 -35.71
N GLY A 373 32.55 -21.21 -34.66
CA GLY A 373 32.98 -19.80 -34.65
C GLY A 373 31.83 -18.79 -34.67
N LYS A 374 30.66 -19.16 -34.14
CA LYS A 374 29.49 -18.28 -33.96
C LYS A 374 29.44 -17.73 -32.55
N GLU A 375 28.75 -16.60 -32.38
CA GLU A 375 28.48 -16.04 -31.05
C GLU A 375 27.65 -16.99 -30.20
N VAL A 376 28.06 -17.12 -28.94
CA VAL A 376 27.30 -17.85 -27.91
C VAL A 376 26.13 -16.98 -27.50
N LEU A 377 24.91 -17.48 -27.68
CA LEU A 377 23.70 -16.77 -27.28
C LEU A 377 23.49 -16.91 -25.77
N GLU A 378 23.04 -15.85 -25.11
CA GLU A 378 22.62 -15.93 -23.72
C GLU A 378 21.43 -16.90 -23.58
N PRO A 379 21.44 -17.79 -22.58
CA PRO A 379 20.36 -18.75 -22.36
C PRO A 379 19.01 -18.06 -22.15
N ALA A 380 17.93 -18.72 -22.58
CA ALA A 380 16.58 -18.32 -22.20
C ALA A 380 16.36 -18.42 -20.68
N SER A 381 15.42 -17.63 -20.15
CA SER A 381 15.10 -17.65 -18.72
C SER A 381 14.65 -19.03 -18.25
N ASP A 382 15.20 -19.52 -17.14
CA ASP A 382 14.79 -20.77 -16.52
C ASP A 382 13.50 -20.58 -15.71
N MET A 383 12.41 -21.17 -16.23
CA MET A 383 11.08 -21.08 -15.65
C MET A 383 11.03 -21.70 -14.24
N TYR A 384 11.62 -22.87 -14.03
CA TYR A 384 11.55 -23.56 -12.74
C TYR A 384 12.37 -22.82 -11.69
N LYS A 385 13.54 -22.29 -12.06
CA LYS A 385 14.33 -21.40 -11.20
C LYS A 385 13.56 -20.13 -10.82
N ASN A 386 12.88 -19.50 -11.79
CA ASN A 386 12.09 -18.31 -11.52
C ASN A 386 10.90 -18.61 -10.60
N ILE A 387 10.17 -19.71 -10.84
CA ILE A 387 9.08 -20.17 -9.97
C ILE A 387 9.58 -20.42 -8.55
N ASP A 388 10.70 -21.12 -8.40
CA ASP A 388 11.30 -21.42 -7.11
C ASP A 388 11.70 -20.13 -6.36
N ALA A 389 12.33 -19.19 -7.06
CA ALA A 389 12.73 -17.91 -6.48
C ALA A 389 11.53 -17.06 -6.03
N ILE A 390 10.51 -16.92 -6.88
CA ILE A 390 9.28 -16.20 -6.54
C ILE A 390 8.60 -16.87 -5.34
N SER A 391 8.47 -18.19 -5.37
CA SER A 391 7.84 -18.96 -4.30
C SER A 391 8.61 -18.84 -2.99
N SER A 392 9.94 -18.82 -3.04
CA SER A 392 10.81 -18.58 -1.88
C SER A 392 10.59 -17.20 -1.28
N VAL A 393 10.47 -16.16 -2.11
CA VAL A 393 10.15 -14.80 -1.64
C VAL A 393 8.75 -14.75 -1.03
N VAL A 394 7.76 -15.41 -1.64
CA VAL A 394 6.41 -15.52 -1.08
C VAL A 394 6.44 -16.19 0.29
N LEU A 395 7.19 -17.27 0.46
CA LEU A 395 7.36 -17.93 1.77
C LEU A 395 8.02 -17.00 2.80
N LEU A 396 9.11 -16.33 2.42
CA LEU A 396 9.83 -15.39 3.27
C LEU A 396 8.92 -14.25 3.77
N LEU A 397 7.97 -13.80 2.95
CA LEU A 397 7.01 -12.75 3.31
C LEU A 397 5.79 -13.29 4.08
N THR A 398 5.26 -14.44 3.69
CA THR A 398 4.00 -14.96 4.24
C THR A 398 4.19 -15.64 5.59
N VAL A 399 5.28 -16.38 5.82
CA VAL A 399 5.50 -17.12 7.08
C VAL A 399 5.58 -16.19 8.31
N PRO A 400 6.33 -15.06 8.30
CA PRO A 400 6.32 -14.12 9.43
C PRO A 400 4.95 -13.48 9.65
N VAL A 401 4.23 -13.16 8.57
CA VAL A 401 2.87 -12.60 8.65
C VAL A 401 1.89 -13.62 9.23
N LEU A 402 2.00 -14.88 8.82
CA LEU A 402 1.23 -16.01 9.34
C LEU A 402 1.41 -16.15 10.86
N LEU A 403 2.65 -16.18 11.34
CA LEU A 403 2.98 -16.29 12.76
C LEU A 403 2.47 -15.07 13.55
N LEU A 404 2.62 -13.88 12.99
CA LEU A 404 2.14 -12.64 13.62
C LEU A 404 0.61 -12.62 13.70
N VAL A 405 -0.10 -12.98 12.62
CA VAL A 405 -1.56 -13.06 12.59
C VAL A 405 -2.06 -14.12 13.58
N PHE A 406 -1.40 -15.27 13.66
CA PHE A 406 -1.72 -16.32 14.63
C PHE A 406 -1.59 -15.79 16.06
N TRP A 407 -0.47 -15.13 16.39
CA TRP A 407 -0.27 -14.50 17.70
C TRP A 407 -1.30 -13.42 18.01
N LEU A 408 -1.59 -12.54 17.04
CA LEU A 408 -2.60 -11.48 17.19
C LEU A 408 -4.00 -12.03 17.39
N THR A 409 -4.34 -13.14 16.73
CA THR A 409 -5.61 -13.84 16.90
C THR A 409 -5.72 -14.39 18.32
N GLY A 410 -4.69 -15.09 18.82
CA GLY A 410 -4.64 -15.58 20.19
C GLY A 410 -4.76 -14.45 21.22
N LYS A 411 -4.05 -13.32 20.99
CA LYS A 411 -4.14 -12.12 21.82
C LYS A 411 -5.54 -11.51 21.80
N ALA A 412 -6.20 -11.42 20.65
CA ALA A 412 -7.55 -10.87 20.53
C ALA A 412 -8.58 -11.75 21.26
N VAL A 413 -8.47 -13.08 21.14
CA VAL A 413 -9.31 -14.04 21.87
C VAL A 413 -9.11 -13.90 23.37
N TRP A 414 -7.86 -13.85 23.84
CA TRP A 414 -7.54 -13.66 25.25
C TRP A 414 -8.07 -12.33 25.81
N GLN A 415 -8.02 -11.26 25.00
CA GLN A 415 -8.59 -9.95 25.33
C GLN A 415 -10.12 -9.97 25.46
N ALA A 416 -10.81 -10.73 24.60
CA ALA A 416 -12.26 -10.92 24.70
C ALA A 416 -12.63 -11.71 25.96
N ILE A 417 -11.88 -12.77 26.30
CA ILE A 417 -12.09 -13.53 27.54
C ILE A 417 -11.91 -12.65 28.78
N ARG A 418 -10.92 -11.73 28.77
CA ARG A 418 -10.70 -10.74 29.86
C ARG A 418 -11.69 -9.56 29.88
N GLY A 419 -12.69 -9.54 28.99
CA GLY A 419 -13.69 -8.45 28.93
C GLY A 419 -13.18 -7.12 28.37
N SER A 420 -11.94 -7.06 27.88
CA SER A 420 -11.36 -5.84 27.28
C SER A 420 -11.86 -5.56 25.85
N ARG A 421 -12.46 -6.57 25.21
CA ARG A 421 -13.23 -6.44 23.96
C ARG A 421 -14.66 -6.85 24.25
N SER A 422 -15.62 -6.03 23.85
CA SER A 422 -17.04 -6.29 24.06
C SER A 422 -17.75 -6.59 22.74
N TYR A 423 -18.74 -7.47 22.81
CA TYR A 423 -19.56 -7.81 21.65
C TYR A 423 -20.46 -6.63 21.28
N VAL A 424 -20.43 -6.20 20.02
CA VAL A 424 -21.34 -5.16 19.50
C VAL A 424 -22.37 -5.82 18.59
N GLY A 425 -23.60 -5.92 19.10
CA GLY A 425 -24.73 -6.62 18.47
C GLY A 425 -25.25 -5.95 17.19
N ARG A 426 -24.59 -6.18 16.06
CA ARG A 426 -25.18 -6.00 14.72
C ARG A 426 -25.20 -7.33 13.96
N HIS A 427 -26.14 -8.21 14.32
CA HIS A 427 -26.25 -9.55 13.74
C HIS A 427 -26.28 -9.57 12.21
N ALA A 428 -27.06 -8.69 11.57
CA ALA A 428 -27.21 -8.69 10.11
C ALA A 428 -25.90 -8.35 9.36
N THR A 429 -25.15 -7.34 9.81
CA THR A 429 -23.89 -6.95 9.15
C THR A 429 -22.78 -7.98 9.37
N THR A 430 -22.75 -8.61 10.54
CA THR A 430 -21.77 -9.65 10.87
C THR A 430 -22.00 -10.92 10.05
N VAL A 431 -23.25 -11.38 9.96
CA VAL A 431 -23.62 -12.55 9.15
C VAL A 431 -23.33 -12.29 7.67
N THR A 432 -23.70 -11.12 7.16
CA THR A 432 -23.39 -10.73 5.77
C THR A 432 -21.88 -10.72 5.51
N GLY A 433 -21.09 -10.19 6.45
CA GLY A 433 -19.63 -10.19 6.37
C GLY A 433 -19.02 -11.59 6.33
N PHE A 434 -19.54 -12.52 7.15
CA PHE A 434 -19.10 -13.90 7.14
C PHE A 434 -19.43 -14.60 5.82
N VAL A 435 -20.66 -14.43 5.29
CA VAL A 435 -21.07 -14.99 4.00
C VAL A 435 -20.19 -14.47 2.86
N ILE A 436 -19.96 -13.14 2.80
CA ILE A 436 -19.08 -12.56 1.78
C ILE A 436 -17.66 -13.12 1.90
N PHE A 437 -17.14 -13.24 3.12
CA PHE A 437 -15.81 -13.81 3.34
C PHE A 437 -15.73 -15.28 2.91
N THR A 438 -16.73 -16.10 3.26
CA THR A 438 -16.78 -17.51 2.83
C THR A 438 -16.86 -17.63 1.31
N LEU A 439 -17.70 -16.82 0.64
CA LEU A 439 -17.78 -16.81 -0.83
C LEU A 439 -16.46 -16.35 -1.46
N PHE A 440 -15.81 -15.34 -0.89
CA PHE A 440 -14.49 -14.90 -1.34
C PHE A 440 -13.44 -16.00 -1.18
N MET A 441 -13.40 -16.68 -0.04
CA MET A 441 -12.47 -17.79 0.20
C MET A 441 -12.72 -18.98 -0.71
N ALA A 442 -13.99 -19.31 -0.99
CA ALA A 442 -14.35 -20.34 -1.95
C ALA A 442 -13.90 -19.98 -3.37
N GLY A 443 -14.11 -18.72 -3.79
CA GLY A 443 -13.61 -18.20 -5.06
C GLY A 443 -12.08 -18.25 -5.15
N LEU A 444 -11.37 -17.81 -4.11
CA LEU A 444 -9.91 -17.88 -4.03
C LEU A 444 -9.40 -19.32 -4.11
N ALA A 445 -10.01 -20.24 -3.37
CA ALA A 445 -9.65 -21.67 -3.40
C ALA A 445 -9.88 -22.28 -4.79
N TYR A 446 -10.98 -21.91 -5.46
CA TYR A 446 -11.25 -22.34 -6.83
C TYR A 446 -10.23 -21.77 -7.83
N CYS A 447 -9.84 -20.49 -7.69
CA CYS A 447 -8.78 -19.92 -8.51
C CYS A 447 -7.45 -20.64 -8.28
N LEU A 448 -7.08 -20.91 -7.02
CA LEU A 448 -5.88 -21.69 -6.71
C LEU A 448 -5.96 -23.08 -7.34
N TYR A 449 -7.09 -23.77 -7.25
CA TYR A 449 -7.29 -25.07 -7.90
C TYR A 449 -7.09 -25.01 -9.41
N GLN A 450 -7.47 -23.92 -10.08
CA GLN A 450 -7.33 -23.71 -11.52
C GLN A 450 -5.92 -23.23 -11.97
N ILE A 451 -4.94 -23.15 -11.06
CA ILE A 451 -3.56 -22.78 -11.41
C ILE A 451 -2.96 -23.67 -12.51
N PRO A 452 -2.99 -25.02 -12.41
CA PRO A 452 -2.40 -25.89 -13.43
C PRO A 452 -3.02 -25.69 -14.81
N ASP A 453 -4.35 -25.62 -14.87
CA ASP A 453 -5.07 -25.42 -16.12
C ASP A 453 -4.72 -24.09 -16.80
N THR A 454 -4.72 -22.99 -16.03
CA THR A 454 -4.55 -21.65 -16.60
C THR A 454 -3.08 -21.23 -16.80
N LEU A 455 -2.20 -21.62 -15.89
CA LEU A 455 -0.79 -21.19 -15.85
C LEU A 455 0.20 -22.24 -16.37
N PHE A 456 -0.17 -23.53 -16.41
CA PHE A 456 0.70 -24.64 -16.84
C PHE A 456 0.12 -25.39 -18.06
N TRP A 457 -0.49 -24.67 -19.01
CA TRP A 457 -0.95 -25.21 -20.30
C TRP A 457 -1.96 -26.37 -20.20
N GLY A 458 -2.87 -26.35 -19.23
CA GLY A 458 -3.96 -27.33 -19.15
C GLY A 458 -3.63 -28.62 -18.37
N VAL A 459 -2.41 -28.75 -17.82
CA VAL A 459 -2.03 -29.95 -17.05
C VAL A 459 -2.71 -29.98 -15.68
N ASN A 460 -2.69 -31.12 -14.99
CA ASN A 460 -3.29 -31.30 -13.67
C ASN A 460 -2.29 -31.05 -12.51
N TRP A 461 -2.80 -31.04 -11.27
CA TRP A 461 -1.97 -30.84 -10.08
C TRP A 461 -0.94 -31.96 -9.84
N ALA A 462 -1.22 -33.21 -10.22
CA ALA A 462 -0.27 -34.30 -10.05
C ALA A 462 0.98 -34.04 -10.91
N PHE A 463 0.79 -33.60 -12.15
CA PHE A 463 1.88 -33.16 -13.02
C PHE A 463 2.69 -32.01 -12.41
N VAL A 464 2.01 -30.94 -11.94
CA VAL A 464 2.68 -29.78 -11.34
C VAL A 464 3.48 -30.18 -10.09
N GLN A 465 2.98 -31.09 -9.26
CA GLN A 465 3.69 -31.54 -8.06
C GLN A 465 5.00 -32.26 -8.39
N VAL A 466 5.00 -33.05 -9.46
CA VAL A 466 6.16 -33.81 -9.92
C VAL A 466 7.18 -32.89 -10.59
N TRP A 467 6.74 -32.03 -11.51
CA TRP A 467 7.63 -31.21 -12.34
C TRP A 467 8.04 -29.86 -11.74
N ALA A 468 7.13 -29.14 -11.07
CA ALA A 468 7.43 -27.80 -10.56
C ALA A 468 8.12 -27.87 -9.19
N PRO A 469 8.99 -26.89 -8.83
CA PRO A 469 9.67 -26.82 -7.54
C PRO A 469 8.76 -27.05 -6.33
N ASN A 470 9.25 -27.77 -5.30
CA ASN A 470 8.45 -28.06 -4.09
C ASN A 470 8.04 -26.78 -3.36
N THR A 471 8.87 -25.74 -3.47
CA THR A 471 8.64 -24.40 -2.95
C THR A 471 7.34 -23.77 -3.42
N LEU A 472 6.90 -24.05 -4.66
CA LEU A 472 5.64 -23.54 -5.19
C LEU A 472 4.45 -24.03 -4.34
N ILE A 473 4.45 -25.32 -4.04
CA ILE A 473 3.39 -25.96 -3.24
C ILE A 473 3.37 -25.35 -1.83
N TYR A 474 4.54 -25.22 -1.20
CA TYR A 474 4.66 -24.60 0.12
C TYR A 474 4.19 -23.14 0.12
N ALA A 475 4.54 -22.37 -0.91
CA ALA A 475 4.14 -20.97 -1.04
C ALA A 475 2.62 -20.82 -1.20
N VAL A 476 1.98 -21.66 -2.02
CA VAL A 476 0.52 -21.66 -2.20
C VAL A 476 -0.19 -21.96 -0.88
N TYR A 477 0.23 -23.00 -0.15
CA TYR A 477 -0.37 -23.33 1.15
C TYR A 477 -0.13 -22.26 2.21
N SER A 478 1.07 -21.70 2.29
CA SER A 478 1.41 -20.63 3.23
C SER A 478 0.55 -19.38 2.97
N LEU A 479 0.45 -18.95 1.70
CA LEU A 479 -0.35 -17.80 1.30
C LEU A 479 -1.84 -18.00 1.61
N PHE A 480 -2.41 -19.14 1.22
CA PHE A 480 -3.82 -19.45 1.47
C PHE A 480 -4.13 -19.48 2.97
N THR A 481 -3.29 -20.16 3.77
CA THR A 481 -3.46 -20.25 5.23
C THR A 481 -3.35 -18.88 5.90
N THR A 482 -2.42 -18.03 5.43
CA THR A 482 -2.26 -16.66 5.91
C THR A 482 -3.51 -15.82 5.65
N ILE A 483 -4.08 -15.89 4.44
CA ILE A 483 -5.30 -15.17 4.08
C ILE A 483 -6.49 -15.66 4.91
N CYS A 484 -6.64 -16.98 5.06
CA CYS A 484 -7.66 -17.60 5.91
C CYS A 484 -7.60 -17.07 7.35
N LEU A 485 -6.44 -17.20 8.00
CA LEU A 485 -6.25 -16.77 9.39
C LEU A 485 -6.41 -15.27 9.55
N PHE A 486 -5.94 -14.47 8.59
CA PHE A 486 -6.14 -13.02 8.62
C PHE A 486 -7.62 -12.66 8.50
N GLY A 487 -8.37 -13.34 7.63
CA GLY A 487 -9.81 -13.14 7.52
C GLY A 487 -10.56 -13.48 8.80
N VAL A 488 -10.20 -14.59 9.47
CA VAL A 488 -10.74 -14.97 10.79
C VAL A 488 -10.41 -13.90 11.83
N TYR A 489 -9.15 -13.47 11.91
CA TYR A 489 -8.72 -12.37 12.79
C TYR A 489 -9.50 -11.07 12.54
N PHE A 490 -9.67 -10.70 11.27
CA PHE A 490 -10.33 -9.47 10.87
C PHE A 490 -11.83 -9.51 11.21
N LEU A 491 -12.51 -10.63 10.93
CA LEU A 491 -13.90 -10.83 11.33
C LEU A 491 -14.04 -10.80 12.85
N PHE A 492 -13.18 -11.52 13.58
CA PHE A 492 -13.21 -11.56 15.05
C PHE A 492 -13.06 -10.17 15.66
N THR A 493 -12.05 -9.40 15.24
CA THR A 493 -11.83 -8.02 15.75
C THR A 493 -12.89 -7.02 15.31
N THR A 494 -13.68 -7.34 14.28
CA THR A 494 -14.85 -6.54 13.87
C THR A 494 -16.08 -6.84 14.74
N VAL A 495 -16.24 -8.09 15.19
CA VAL A 495 -17.34 -8.52 16.07
C VAL A 495 -17.09 -8.16 17.53
N PHE A 496 -15.83 -8.28 17.96
CA PHE A 496 -15.34 -7.94 19.30
C PHE A 496 -14.38 -6.74 19.22
N PRO A 497 -14.87 -5.54 18.91
CA PRO A 497 -14.03 -4.34 18.88
C PRO A 497 -13.47 -4.04 20.27
N LYS A 498 -12.27 -3.45 20.31
CA LYS A 498 -11.70 -2.83 21.50
C LYS A 498 -11.93 -1.32 21.43
N PHE A 499 -12.21 -0.68 22.57
CA PHE A 499 -12.25 0.77 22.67
C PHE A 499 -10.87 1.35 22.26
N ASP A 500 -10.83 2.27 21.30
CA ASP A 500 -9.61 2.83 20.69
C ASP A 500 -8.72 1.82 19.91
N ASP A 501 -9.31 0.82 19.25
CA ASP A 501 -8.56 -0.12 18.40
C ASP A 501 -8.12 0.51 17.06
N ARG A 502 -6.95 1.14 17.04
CA ARG A 502 -6.37 1.75 15.83
C ARG A 502 -5.65 0.77 14.90
N SER A 503 -5.83 -0.56 15.06
CA SER A 503 -5.04 -1.63 14.43
C SER A 503 -4.47 -1.31 13.02
N PHE A 504 -3.30 -0.65 13.00
CA PHE A 504 -2.64 -0.23 11.76
C PHE A 504 -2.19 -1.43 10.96
N PHE A 505 -1.84 -2.54 11.64
CA PHE A 505 -1.45 -3.79 11.02
C PHE A 505 -2.51 -4.32 10.04
N ALA A 506 -3.78 -4.37 10.45
CA ALA A 506 -4.86 -4.85 9.57
C ALA A 506 -5.05 -3.93 8.35
N ILE A 507 -4.90 -2.61 8.54
CA ILE A 507 -4.99 -1.63 7.46
C ILE A 507 -3.83 -1.80 6.48
N THR A 508 -2.61 -1.99 6.97
CA THR A 508 -1.43 -2.24 6.14
C THR A 508 -1.61 -3.50 5.31
N LEU A 509 -2.02 -4.62 5.92
CA LEU A 509 -2.19 -5.88 5.20
C LEU A 509 -3.32 -5.80 4.15
N LEU A 510 -4.44 -5.15 4.46
CA LEU A 510 -5.50 -4.91 3.48
C LEU A 510 -5.07 -3.96 2.35
N SER A 511 -4.21 -2.98 2.63
CA SER A 511 -3.66 -2.07 1.62
C SER A 511 -2.71 -2.81 0.67
N VAL A 512 -1.87 -3.68 1.22
CA VAL A 512 -1.00 -4.57 0.43
C VAL A 512 -1.83 -5.52 -0.42
N ALA A 513 -2.85 -6.17 0.15
CA ALA A 513 -3.76 -7.05 -0.59
C ALA A 513 -4.47 -6.30 -1.73
N SER A 514 -5.00 -5.11 -1.47
CA SER A 514 -5.64 -4.28 -2.50
C SER A 514 -4.67 -3.89 -3.62
N GLY A 515 -3.45 -3.48 -3.29
CA GLY A 515 -2.42 -3.17 -4.29
C GLY A 515 -2.00 -4.40 -5.11
N PHE A 516 -1.92 -5.57 -4.48
CA PHE A 516 -1.67 -6.84 -5.20
C PHE A 516 -2.84 -7.20 -6.13
N GLY A 517 -4.09 -7.05 -5.68
CA GLY A 517 -5.26 -7.24 -6.56
C GLY A 517 -5.21 -6.33 -7.78
N ASN A 518 -4.78 -5.08 -7.60
CA ASN A 518 -4.58 -4.15 -8.71
C ASN A 518 -3.45 -4.60 -9.65
N ALA A 519 -2.33 -5.06 -9.10
CA ALA A 519 -1.21 -5.60 -9.89
C ALA A 519 -1.59 -6.86 -10.67
N LEU A 520 -2.38 -7.76 -10.06
CA LEU A 520 -2.88 -8.97 -10.70
C LEU A 520 -3.75 -8.63 -11.92
N ILE A 521 -4.59 -7.60 -11.84
CA ILE A 521 -5.38 -7.13 -12.99
C ILE A 521 -4.47 -6.77 -14.17
N ILE A 522 -3.42 -5.98 -13.92
CA ILE A 522 -2.46 -5.56 -14.96
C ILE A 522 -1.76 -6.77 -15.57
N PHE A 523 -1.27 -7.67 -14.70
CA PHE A 523 -0.57 -8.88 -15.11
C PHE A 523 -1.43 -9.75 -16.02
N ILE A 524 -2.67 -10.03 -15.61
CA ILE A 524 -3.59 -10.89 -16.37
C ILE A 524 -3.97 -10.25 -17.71
N VAL A 525 -4.19 -8.93 -17.75
CA VAL A 525 -4.46 -8.23 -19.02
C VAL A 525 -3.25 -8.33 -19.96
N ASN A 526 -2.04 -8.07 -19.44
CA ASN A 526 -0.83 -8.11 -20.28
C ASN A 526 -0.52 -9.54 -20.77
N GLU A 527 -0.70 -10.54 -19.90
CA GLU A 527 -0.49 -11.95 -20.22
C GLU A 527 -1.50 -12.44 -21.25
N THR A 528 -2.78 -12.06 -21.14
CA THR A 528 -3.81 -12.42 -22.11
C THR A 528 -3.52 -11.84 -23.50
N LEU A 529 -2.96 -10.63 -23.58
CA LEU A 529 -2.53 -10.01 -24.85
C LEU A 529 -1.33 -10.71 -25.52
N ASN A 530 -0.61 -11.54 -24.77
CA ASN A 530 0.52 -12.32 -25.27
C ASN A 530 0.10 -13.74 -25.72
N ARG A 531 -1.14 -14.15 -25.46
CA ARG A 531 -1.67 -15.48 -25.80
C ARG A 531 -2.47 -15.47 -27.10
N ASP A 532 -2.66 -16.65 -27.68
CA ASP A 532 -3.49 -16.84 -28.88
C ASP A 532 -4.95 -16.52 -28.56
N LEU A 533 -5.50 -15.50 -29.23
CA LEU A 533 -6.82 -14.92 -28.94
C LEU A 533 -7.99 -15.72 -29.52
N ASP A 534 -7.70 -16.74 -30.34
CA ASP A 534 -8.72 -17.56 -31.01
C ASP A 534 -9.49 -18.51 -30.06
N LYS A 535 -8.96 -18.76 -28.85
CA LYS A 535 -9.66 -19.50 -27.79
C LYS A 535 -10.08 -18.56 -26.65
N PHE A 536 -11.32 -18.69 -26.18
CA PHE A 536 -11.81 -17.93 -25.02
C PHE A 536 -11.05 -18.33 -23.75
N GLN A 537 -10.28 -17.39 -23.19
CA GLN A 537 -9.40 -17.61 -22.04
C GLN A 537 -10.18 -17.52 -20.71
N SER A 538 -11.08 -18.48 -20.47
CA SER A 538 -11.97 -18.49 -19.28
C SER A 538 -11.19 -18.44 -17.94
N GLY A 539 -10.06 -19.14 -17.86
CA GLY A 539 -9.15 -19.10 -16.71
C GLY A 539 -8.61 -17.69 -16.45
N MET A 540 -8.11 -17.00 -17.48
CA MET A 540 -7.62 -15.62 -17.33
C MET A 540 -8.72 -14.66 -16.87
N LEU A 541 -9.94 -14.80 -17.41
CA LEU A 541 -11.08 -14.01 -16.96
C LEU A 541 -11.39 -14.24 -15.48
N LEU A 542 -11.31 -15.48 -14.99
CA LEU A 542 -11.49 -15.80 -13.58
C LEU A 542 -10.46 -15.07 -12.69
N TYR A 543 -9.18 -15.07 -13.04
CA TYR A 543 -8.15 -14.33 -12.30
C TYR A 543 -8.32 -12.81 -12.39
N PHE A 544 -8.81 -12.30 -13.53
CA PHE A 544 -9.15 -10.89 -13.68
C PHE A 544 -10.28 -10.48 -12.73
N VAL A 545 -11.35 -11.27 -12.64
CA VAL A 545 -12.47 -11.04 -11.71
C VAL A 545 -12.00 -11.15 -10.25
N LEU A 546 -11.15 -12.14 -9.93
CA LEU A 546 -10.53 -12.25 -8.60
C LEU A 546 -9.71 -11.00 -8.25
N GLY A 547 -8.88 -10.51 -9.18
CA GLY A 547 -8.10 -9.29 -9.01
C GLY A 547 -8.98 -8.08 -8.71
N ILE A 548 -10.07 -7.91 -9.46
CA ILE A 548 -11.07 -6.86 -9.21
C ILE A 548 -11.69 -7.01 -7.82
N ALA A 549 -12.10 -8.22 -7.44
CA ALA A 549 -12.68 -8.48 -6.14
C ALA A 549 -11.71 -8.10 -5.01
N ILE A 550 -10.47 -8.58 -5.07
CA ILE A 550 -9.41 -8.26 -4.09
C ILE A 550 -9.20 -6.74 -4.01
N TYR A 551 -9.09 -6.07 -5.17
CA TYR A 551 -8.87 -4.63 -5.22
C TYR A 551 -10.04 -3.85 -4.60
N VAL A 552 -11.27 -4.09 -5.06
CA VAL A 552 -12.48 -3.35 -4.66
C VAL A 552 -12.83 -3.61 -3.19
N PHE A 553 -12.83 -4.86 -2.75
CA PHE A 553 -13.12 -5.19 -1.35
C PHE A 553 -12.01 -4.68 -0.42
N GLY A 554 -10.74 -4.86 -0.81
CA GLY A 554 -9.60 -4.31 -0.07
C GLY A 554 -9.70 -2.79 0.10
N GLN A 555 -9.94 -2.05 -0.99
CA GLN A 555 -10.15 -0.60 -0.95
C GLN A 555 -11.31 -0.20 -0.05
N LYS A 556 -12.46 -0.87 -0.18
CA LYS A 556 -13.66 -0.56 0.61
C LYS A 556 -13.40 -0.73 2.10
N LEU A 557 -12.73 -1.81 2.51
CA LEU A 557 -12.41 -2.09 3.91
C LEU A 557 -11.40 -1.08 4.47
N VAL A 558 -10.32 -0.80 3.73
CA VAL A 558 -9.28 0.19 4.11
C VAL A 558 -9.89 1.58 4.27
N ARG A 559 -10.67 2.04 3.28
CA ARG A 559 -11.33 3.35 3.28
C ARG A 559 -12.27 3.51 4.47
N THR A 560 -13.10 2.51 4.72
CA THR A 560 -14.08 2.56 5.82
C THR A 560 -13.39 2.66 7.18
N ARG A 561 -12.33 1.87 7.41
CA ARG A 561 -11.57 1.88 8.68
C ARG A 561 -10.85 3.21 8.89
N LEU A 562 -10.16 3.74 7.88
CA LEU A 562 -9.41 4.98 7.99
C LEU A 562 -10.31 6.20 8.21
N VAL A 563 -11.43 6.29 7.50
CA VAL A 563 -12.41 7.37 7.71
C VAL A 563 -12.92 7.40 9.15
N ARG A 564 -13.20 6.22 9.75
CA ARG A 564 -13.61 6.15 11.16
C ARG A 564 -12.50 6.63 12.10
N ILE A 565 -11.30 6.07 11.96
CA ILE A 565 -10.14 6.45 12.79
C ILE A 565 -9.88 7.96 12.72
N ALA A 566 -9.91 8.55 11.53
CA ALA A 566 -9.65 9.98 11.38
C ALA A 566 -10.73 10.85 12.01
N ASN A 567 -12.00 10.49 11.91
CA ASN A 567 -13.07 11.23 12.57
C ASN A 567 -12.99 11.08 14.10
N ASP A 568 -12.69 9.89 14.61
CA ASP A 568 -12.51 9.65 16.04
C ASP A 568 -11.32 10.47 16.58
N MET A 569 -10.20 10.50 15.86
CA MET A 569 -9.05 11.34 16.20
C MET A 569 -9.38 12.84 16.22
N VAL A 570 -10.18 13.33 15.27
CA VAL A 570 -10.62 14.73 15.23
C VAL A 570 -11.53 15.05 16.41
N TYR A 571 -12.47 14.16 16.72
CA TYR A 571 -13.36 14.30 17.86
C TYR A 571 -12.57 14.36 19.17
N GLU A 572 -11.67 13.39 19.41
CA GLU A 572 -10.81 13.35 20.60
C GLU A 572 -9.98 14.63 20.73
N LYS A 573 -9.34 15.08 19.65
CA LYS A 573 -8.53 16.31 19.69
C LYS A 573 -9.36 17.57 19.93
N ARG A 574 -10.57 17.66 19.38
CA ARG A 574 -11.49 18.76 19.69
C ARG A 574 -11.89 18.76 21.16
N MET A 575 -12.23 17.60 21.72
CA MET A 575 -12.61 17.48 23.13
C MET A 575 -11.43 17.79 24.07
N GLU A 576 -10.21 17.34 23.72
CA GLU A 576 -8.99 17.65 24.45
C GLU A 576 -8.74 19.18 24.48
N LEU A 577 -8.76 19.84 23.32
CA LEU A 577 -8.55 21.29 23.23
C LEU A 577 -9.63 22.07 23.99
N LEU A 578 -10.91 21.70 23.85
CA LEU A 578 -12.01 22.33 24.60
C LEU A 578 -11.83 22.16 26.11
N GLY A 579 -11.44 20.97 26.57
CA GLY A 579 -11.14 20.72 27.97
C GLY A 579 -9.99 21.57 28.51
N LYS A 580 -8.94 21.80 27.71
CA LYS A 580 -7.83 22.68 28.06
C LYS A 580 -8.25 24.14 28.12
N ILE A 581 -8.98 24.62 27.11
CA ILE A 581 -9.52 25.98 27.05
C ILE A 581 -10.41 26.27 28.26
N LEU A 582 -11.36 25.39 28.60
CA LEU A 582 -12.26 25.57 29.75
C LEU A 582 -11.57 25.60 31.11
N ASN A 583 -10.35 25.06 31.21
CA ASN A 583 -9.56 25.02 32.44
C ASN A 583 -8.44 26.08 32.46
N THR A 584 -8.35 26.94 31.45
CA THR A 584 -7.36 28.02 31.37
C THR A 584 -7.89 29.29 32.05
N SER A 585 -7.03 30.08 32.70
CA SER A 585 -7.46 31.32 33.36
C SER A 585 -7.93 32.38 32.36
N TYR A 586 -8.90 33.21 32.77
CA TYR A 586 -9.50 34.26 31.95
C TYR A 586 -8.45 35.22 31.38
N GLN A 587 -7.55 35.74 32.24
CA GLN A 587 -6.47 36.65 31.85
C GLN A 587 -5.64 36.15 30.67
N LYS A 588 -5.36 34.85 30.63
CA LYS A 588 -4.50 34.26 29.60
C LYS A 588 -5.27 33.99 28.30
N ILE A 589 -6.56 33.68 28.37
CA ILE A 589 -7.43 33.59 27.18
C ILE A 589 -7.57 34.97 26.51
N GLU A 590 -7.72 36.03 27.30
CA GLU A 590 -7.79 37.41 26.79
C GLU A 590 -6.51 37.84 26.05
N GLY A 591 -5.37 37.20 26.34
CA GLY A 591 -4.10 37.42 25.65
C GLY A 591 -3.91 36.60 24.36
N VAL A 592 -4.81 35.66 24.05
CA VAL A 592 -4.74 34.86 22.81
C VAL A 592 -5.32 35.68 21.65
N GLU A 593 -4.63 35.70 20.51
CA GLU A 593 -5.07 36.42 19.30
C GLU A 593 -6.49 36.02 18.85
N ASP A 594 -7.33 37.03 18.59
CA ASP A 594 -8.70 36.86 18.11
C ASP A 594 -8.75 36.00 16.85
N GLY A 595 -9.51 34.91 16.90
CA GLY A 595 -9.69 33.97 15.78
C GLY A 595 -8.77 32.75 15.79
N LYS A 596 -7.69 32.72 16.60
CA LYS A 596 -6.78 31.55 16.72
C LYS A 596 -7.51 30.30 17.24
N ILE A 597 -8.37 30.48 18.26
CA ILE A 597 -9.16 29.40 18.88
C ILE A 597 -10.22 28.82 17.89
N PRO A 598 -11.11 29.64 17.28
CA PRO A 598 -12.06 29.16 16.27
C PRO A 598 -11.38 28.47 15.08
N ALA A 599 -10.26 29.02 14.59
CA ALA A 599 -9.53 28.43 13.46
C ALA A 599 -8.95 27.06 13.81
N SER A 600 -8.40 26.91 15.03
CA SER A 600 -7.82 25.65 15.51
C SER A 600 -8.89 24.58 15.71
N LEU A 601 -10.02 24.94 16.34
CA LEU A 601 -11.11 24.01 16.63
C LEU A 601 -11.87 23.55 15.39
N ASN A 602 -11.92 24.36 14.33
CA ASN A 602 -12.64 24.02 13.11
C ASN A 602 -11.71 23.59 11.97
N ASN A 603 -10.95 24.52 11.40
CA ASN A 603 -10.23 24.34 10.14
C ASN A 603 -9.00 23.43 10.30
N ASP A 604 -8.20 23.65 11.35
CA ASP A 604 -6.98 22.85 11.55
C ASP A 604 -7.28 21.41 11.96
N THR A 605 -8.33 21.19 12.77
CA THR A 605 -8.76 19.82 13.10
C THR A 605 -9.41 19.13 11.90
N GLU A 606 -10.17 19.83 11.07
CA GLU A 606 -10.72 19.25 9.84
C GLU A 606 -9.62 18.85 8.84
N ALA A 607 -8.55 19.64 8.73
CA ALA A 607 -7.40 19.31 7.90
C ALA A 607 -6.80 17.94 8.26
N ILE A 608 -6.78 17.55 9.55
CA ILE A 608 -6.32 16.24 10.03
C ILE A 608 -7.17 15.11 9.44
N SER A 609 -8.48 15.30 9.30
CA SER A 609 -9.36 14.25 8.74
C SER A 609 -8.98 13.87 7.31
N GLY A 610 -8.47 14.83 6.54
CA GLY A 610 -7.98 14.65 5.16
C GLY A 610 -6.77 13.72 5.04
N PHE A 611 -6.07 13.45 6.15
CA PHE A 611 -4.95 12.51 6.20
C PHE A 611 -5.33 11.09 5.76
N SER A 612 -6.57 10.66 6.00
CA SER A 612 -7.04 9.34 5.57
C SER A 612 -6.86 9.13 4.07
N ASN A 613 -7.29 10.09 3.26
CA ASN A 613 -7.21 9.98 1.79
C ASN A 613 -5.77 9.97 1.30
N ILE A 614 -4.87 10.68 2.00
CA ILE A 614 -3.43 10.67 1.73
C ILE A 614 -2.87 9.26 1.95
N VAL A 615 -3.15 8.65 3.11
CA VAL A 615 -2.65 7.31 3.44
C VAL A 615 -3.21 6.27 2.47
N ILE A 616 -4.51 6.31 2.17
CA ILE A 616 -5.16 5.37 1.24
C ILE A 616 -4.53 5.44 -0.14
N THR A 617 -4.51 6.64 -0.72
CA THR A 617 -4.00 6.85 -2.09
C THR A 617 -2.51 6.57 -2.15
N GLY A 618 -1.74 7.11 -1.21
CA GLY A 618 -0.30 6.92 -1.14
C GLY A 618 0.11 5.46 -0.98
N ALA A 619 -0.51 4.72 -0.05
CA ALA A 619 -0.21 3.31 0.16
C ALA A 619 -0.59 2.44 -1.06
N THR A 620 -1.79 2.65 -1.61
CA THR A 620 -2.26 1.89 -2.79
C THR A 620 -1.36 2.15 -4.00
N SER A 621 -1.02 3.41 -4.25
CA SER A 621 -0.11 3.79 -5.33
C SER A 621 1.28 3.22 -5.13
N LEU A 622 1.83 3.28 -3.90
CA LEU A 622 3.15 2.75 -3.60
C LEU A 622 3.22 1.23 -3.83
N VAL A 623 2.24 0.47 -3.33
CA VAL A 623 2.18 -0.98 -3.53
C VAL A 623 2.03 -1.32 -5.02
N THR A 624 1.20 -0.58 -5.74
CA THR A 624 1.03 -0.76 -7.20
C THR A 624 2.35 -0.51 -7.93
N LEU A 625 3.07 0.57 -7.60
CA LEU A 625 4.36 0.89 -8.21
C LEU A 625 5.42 -0.17 -7.91
N ILE A 626 5.53 -0.61 -6.65
CA ILE A 626 6.43 -1.71 -6.27
C ILE A 626 6.11 -2.95 -7.09
N SER A 627 4.83 -3.29 -7.24
CA SER A 627 4.41 -4.47 -8.02
C SER A 627 4.76 -4.33 -9.51
N CYS A 628 4.58 -3.14 -10.10
CA CYS A 628 5.01 -2.85 -11.47
C CYS A 628 6.53 -2.98 -11.64
N PHE A 629 7.32 -2.49 -10.67
CA PHE A 629 8.78 -2.64 -10.70
C PHE A 629 9.21 -4.09 -10.54
N VAL A 630 8.60 -4.85 -9.63
CA VAL A 630 8.88 -6.29 -9.50
C VAL A 630 8.57 -7.02 -10.82
N TYR A 631 7.41 -6.74 -11.42
CA TYR A 631 7.02 -7.33 -12.70
C TYR A 631 8.01 -7.00 -13.83
N MET A 632 8.39 -5.72 -13.98
CA MET A 632 9.39 -5.33 -14.98
C MET A 632 10.76 -5.96 -14.69
N GLY A 633 11.18 -6.03 -13.43
CA GLY A 633 12.44 -6.66 -13.02
C GLY A 633 12.49 -8.16 -13.31
N MET A 634 11.34 -8.85 -13.23
CA MET A 634 11.22 -10.25 -13.63
C MET A 634 11.37 -10.46 -15.14
N ILE A 635 11.01 -9.47 -15.96
CA ILE A 635 11.18 -9.54 -17.41
C ILE A 635 12.62 -9.20 -17.79
N SER A 636 13.17 -8.09 -17.27
CA SER A 636 14.58 -7.73 -17.45
C SER A 636 15.09 -6.88 -16.28
N PRO A 637 16.05 -7.39 -15.48
CA PRO A 637 16.64 -6.65 -14.37
C PRO A 637 17.28 -5.32 -14.80
N LEU A 638 18.00 -5.29 -15.92
CA LEU A 638 18.63 -4.08 -16.45
C LEU A 638 17.58 -3.06 -16.92
N GLY A 639 16.52 -3.53 -17.59
CA GLY A 639 15.43 -2.68 -18.03
C GLY A 639 14.74 -1.96 -16.87
N VAL A 640 14.58 -2.63 -15.72
CA VAL A 640 13.93 -1.99 -14.56
C VAL A 640 14.82 -0.95 -13.90
N ILE A 641 16.12 -1.18 -13.79
CA ILE A 641 17.07 -0.23 -13.21
C ILE A 641 17.04 1.07 -14.02
N MET A 642 17.03 0.97 -15.35
CA MET A 642 16.91 2.16 -16.21
C MET A 642 15.55 2.85 -16.08
N ALA A 643 14.44 2.11 -16.06
CA ALA A 643 13.11 2.68 -15.87
C ALA A 643 13.04 3.45 -14.54
N ILE A 644 13.59 2.89 -13.46
CA ILE A 644 13.75 3.57 -12.17
C ILE A 644 14.62 4.83 -12.33
N GLY A 645 15.75 4.74 -13.03
CA GLY A 645 16.63 5.88 -13.29
C GLY A 645 15.91 7.06 -13.96
N PHE A 646 15.17 6.79 -15.03
CA PHE A 646 14.36 7.81 -15.72
C PHE A 646 13.26 8.40 -14.83
N ILE A 647 12.58 7.55 -14.05
CA ILE A 647 11.55 8.00 -13.10
C ILE A 647 12.16 8.85 -11.98
N VAL A 648 13.35 8.50 -11.47
CA VAL A 648 14.05 9.29 -10.44
C VAL A 648 14.47 10.65 -10.99
N VAL A 649 14.96 10.72 -12.24
CA VAL A 649 15.28 11.99 -12.90
C VAL A 649 14.00 12.83 -13.08
N ALA A 650 12.92 12.24 -13.58
CA ALA A 650 11.63 12.90 -13.72
C ALA A 650 11.08 13.41 -12.37
N ALA A 651 11.11 12.56 -11.34
CA ALA A 651 10.70 12.90 -9.98
C ALA A 651 11.57 14.01 -9.38
N GLY A 652 12.88 13.99 -9.63
CA GLY A 652 13.81 15.05 -9.23
C GLY A 652 13.47 16.40 -9.86
N ILE A 653 13.25 16.43 -11.18
CA ILE A 653 12.83 17.65 -11.89
C ILE A 653 11.49 18.16 -11.33
N HIS A 654 10.53 17.27 -11.13
CA HIS A 654 9.22 17.60 -10.57
C HIS A 654 9.32 18.12 -9.13
N TYR A 655 10.19 17.52 -8.30
CA TYR A 655 10.44 17.99 -6.95
C TYR A 655 11.05 19.40 -6.94
N PHE A 656 12.05 19.67 -7.79
CA PHE A 656 12.67 20.99 -7.89
C PHE A 656 11.72 22.08 -8.40
N THR A 657 10.80 21.75 -9.32
CA THR A 657 9.75 22.69 -9.74
C THR A 657 8.71 22.89 -8.64
N GLY A 658 8.34 21.82 -7.93
CA GLY A 658 7.43 21.83 -6.78
C GLY A 658 7.92 22.69 -5.59
N LEU A 659 9.22 22.66 -5.28
CA LEU A 659 9.80 23.49 -4.21
C LEU A 659 9.51 25.00 -4.39
N LYS A 660 9.51 25.49 -5.63
CA LYS A 660 9.19 26.89 -5.92
C LYS A 660 7.70 27.20 -5.74
N ALA A 661 6.83 26.27 -6.14
CA ALA A 661 5.38 26.40 -5.92
C ALA A 661 5.04 26.37 -4.42
N ASN A 662 5.71 25.50 -3.65
CA ASN A 662 5.49 25.38 -2.21
C ASN A 662 5.79 26.67 -1.42
N ARG A 663 6.89 27.37 -1.75
CA ARG A 663 7.21 28.66 -1.08
C ARG A 663 6.14 29.73 -1.30
N LEU A 664 5.51 29.74 -2.49
CA LEU A 664 4.42 30.66 -2.77
C LEU A 664 3.13 30.24 -2.07
N TRP A 665 2.93 28.94 -1.88
CA TRP A 665 1.79 28.41 -1.13
C TRP A 665 1.86 28.81 0.36
N GLU A 666 3.04 28.79 0.98
CA GLU A 666 3.23 29.34 2.33
C GLU A 666 2.89 30.83 2.40
N GLN A 667 3.24 31.61 1.38
CA GLN A 667 2.88 33.04 1.30
C GLN A 667 1.38 33.28 1.06
N MET A 668 0.66 32.29 0.53
CA MET A 668 -0.79 32.36 0.31
C MET A 668 -1.63 31.82 1.48
N ARG A 669 -0.99 31.42 2.58
CA ARG A 669 -1.62 30.57 3.60
C ARG A 669 -2.53 31.29 4.61
N ASP A 670 -2.37 32.60 4.81
CA ASP A 670 -3.17 33.40 5.77
C ASP A 670 -4.21 34.31 5.09
N ILE A 671 -4.54 33.94 3.87
CA ILE A 671 -5.35 34.75 2.98
C ILE A 671 -6.85 34.75 3.38
N GLN A 672 -7.35 33.69 4.01
CA GLN A 672 -8.73 33.66 4.53
C GLN A 672 -8.90 34.56 5.76
N ASN A 673 -7.85 34.76 6.56
CA ASN A 673 -7.93 35.57 7.78
C ASN A 673 -8.23 37.04 7.46
N VAL A 674 -7.68 37.56 6.36
CA VAL A 674 -7.97 38.92 5.87
C VAL A 674 -9.46 39.06 5.53
N PHE A 675 -10.03 38.07 4.84
CA PHE A 675 -11.45 38.09 4.52
C PHE A 675 -12.33 37.95 5.76
N PHE A 676 -12.02 37.01 6.67
CA PHE A 676 -12.76 36.85 7.93
C PHE A 676 -12.68 38.08 8.82
N ARG A 677 -11.54 38.78 8.83
CA ARG A 677 -11.40 40.07 9.51
C ARG A 677 -12.35 41.12 8.92
N PHE A 678 -12.39 41.28 7.59
CA PHE A 678 -13.35 42.21 6.97
C PHE A 678 -14.81 41.81 7.21
N ILE A 679 -15.12 40.51 7.26
CA ILE A 679 -16.47 40.06 7.64
C ILE A 679 -16.78 40.44 9.09
N HIS A 680 -15.85 40.21 10.01
CA HIS A 680 -15.98 40.61 11.40
C HIS A 680 -16.18 42.13 11.52
N ASP A 681 -15.31 42.93 10.90
CA ASP A 681 -15.36 44.39 10.92
C ASP A 681 -16.66 44.91 10.28
N LEU A 682 -17.13 44.26 9.21
CA LEU A 682 -18.43 44.56 8.60
C LEU A 682 -19.58 44.27 9.56
N THR A 683 -19.56 43.14 10.26
CA THR A 683 -20.65 42.74 11.18
C THR A 683 -20.64 43.56 12.47
N SER A 684 -19.47 43.83 13.03
CA SER A 684 -19.29 44.54 14.29
C SER A 684 -19.40 46.06 14.10
N GLY A 685 -18.85 46.59 13.00
CA GLY A 685 -18.87 48.01 12.64
C GLY A 685 -20.02 48.41 11.71
N PHE A 686 -21.04 47.55 11.55
CA PHE A 686 -22.10 47.78 10.56
C PHE A 686 -22.87 49.09 10.79
N LYS A 687 -23.04 49.47 12.07
CA LYS A 687 -23.76 50.69 12.45
C LYS A 687 -22.98 51.92 11.99
N GLU A 688 -21.69 51.95 12.24
CA GLU A 688 -20.75 53.01 11.88
C GLU A 688 -20.66 53.17 10.36
N LEU A 689 -20.64 52.05 9.63
CA LEU A 689 -20.67 52.02 8.17
C LEU A 689 -22.05 52.44 7.60
N SER A 690 -23.13 52.25 8.34
CA SER A 690 -24.48 52.65 7.91
C SER A 690 -24.73 54.15 8.05
N LEU A 691 -24.02 54.81 8.98
CA LEU A 691 -24.19 56.23 9.29
C LEU A 691 -23.40 57.17 8.35
N ASN A 692 -22.31 56.70 7.75
CA ASN A 692 -21.45 57.52 6.88
C ASN A 692 -21.20 56.80 5.54
N GLN A 693 -21.74 57.38 4.45
CA GLN A 693 -21.62 56.80 3.11
C GLN A 693 -20.17 56.81 2.59
N ASP A 694 -19.37 57.82 2.90
CA ASP A 694 -17.96 57.90 2.49
C ASP A 694 -17.13 56.84 3.23
N LYS A 695 -17.33 56.69 4.55
CA LYS A 695 -16.71 55.61 5.34
C LYS A 695 -17.08 54.23 4.80
N ARG A 696 -18.35 54.04 4.39
CA ARG A 696 -18.82 52.80 3.75
C ARG A 696 -18.15 52.57 2.40
N ALA A 697 -17.97 53.63 1.62
CA ALA A 697 -17.31 53.57 0.32
C ALA A 697 -15.82 53.23 0.48
N ASP A 698 -15.13 53.86 1.44
CA ASP A 698 -13.72 53.60 1.76
C ASP A 698 -13.52 52.18 2.27
N PHE A 699 -14.35 51.71 3.22
CA PHE A 699 -14.31 50.33 3.70
C PHE A 699 -14.57 49.33 2.57
N LYS A 700 -15.57 49.59 1.72
CA LYS A 700 -15.88 48.75 0.56
C LYS A 700 -14.70 48.71 -0.41
N LYS A 701 -14.06 49.85 -0.67
CA LYS A 701 -12.89 49.97 -1.54
C LYS A 701 -11.70 49.21 -0.96
N ASP A 702 -11.38 49.41 0.32
CA ASP A 702 -10.29 48.71 0.99
C ASP A 702 -10.52 47.19 1.01
N MET A 703 -11.75 46.76 1.29
CA MET A 703 -12.13 45.34 1.19
C MET A 703 -11.96 44.83 -0.26
N GLN A 704 -12.39 45.59 -1.26
CA GLN A 704 -12.25 45.22 -2.67
C GLN A 704 -10.78 45.13 -3.11
N ASP A 705 -9.95 46.11 -2.75
CA ASP A 705 -8.53 46.17 -3.11
C ASP A 705 -7.75 45.01 -2.47
N ASN A 706 -7.98 44.74 -1.18
CA ASN A 706 -7.38 43.61 -0.49
C ASN A 706 -7.88 42.26 -1.03
N CYS A 707 -9.19 42.13 -1.31
CA CYS A 707 -9.75 40.92 -1.92
C CYS A 707 -9.28 40.73 -3.37
N HIS A 708 -9.02 41.81 -4.11
CA HIS A 708 -8.48 41.76 -5.47
C HIS A 708 -7.01 41.32 -5.47
N SER A 709 -6.17 41.96 -4.64
CA SER A 709 -4.78 41.54 -4.44
C SER A 709 -4.69 40.08 -3.97
N TYR A 710 -5.62 39.67 -3.11
CA TYR A 710 -5.82 38.27 -2.75
C TYR A 710 -6.08 37.42 -3.99
N ARG A 711 -7.10 37.74 -4.79
CA ARG A 711 -7.48 36.96 -5.97
C ARG A 711 -6.28 36.75 -6.91
N GLU A 712 -5.53 37.82 -7.17
CA GLU A 712 -4.34 37.76 -8.04
C GLU A 712 -3.24 36.88 -7.47
N LYS A 713 -2.92 37.01 -6.17
CA LYS A 713 -1.93 36.16 -5.51
C LYS A 713 -2.36 34.69 -5.56
N ARG A 714 -3.63 34.40 -5.26
CA ARG A 714 -4.20 33.04 -5.30
C ARG A 714 -4.15 32.43 -6.69
N ILE A 715 -4.62 33.15 -7.70
CA ILE A 715 -4.54 32.70 -9.11
C ILE A 715 -3.07 32.45 -9.49
N GLY A 716 -2.15 33.34 -9.13
CA GLY A 716 -0.73 33.19 -9.43
C GLY A 716 -0.10 31.95 -8.79
N GLY A 717 -0.50 31.58 -7.57
CA GLY A 717 -0.06 30.35 -6.93
C GLY A 717 -0.71 29.09 -7.50
N ASP A 718 -2.02 29.11 -7.73
CA ASP A 718 -2.76 27.99 -8.31
C ASP A 718 -2.25 27.67 -9.74
N LEU A 719 -2.00 28.69 -10.56
CA LEU A 719 -1.41 28.52 -11.90
C LEU A 719 0.01 27.95 -11.85
N LYS A 720 0.83 28.36 -10.87
CA LYS A 720 2.17 27.78 -10.70
C LYS A 720 2.11 26.31 -10.29
N PHE A 721 1.13 25.93 -9.48
CA PHE A 721 0.92 24.54 -9.11
C PHE A 721 0.39 23.72 -10.28
N ALA A 722 -0.56 24.24 -11.06
CA ALA A 722 -1.03 23.63 -12.30
C ALA A 722 0.15 23.37 -13.27
N ASN A 723 1.07 24.32 -13.40
CA ASN A 723 2.29 24.14 -14.21
C ASN A 723 3.20 23.02 -13.69
N VAL A 724 3.31 22.84 -12.37
CA VAL A 724 4.08 21.73 -11.78
C VAL A 724 3.45 20.38 -12.16
N ASN A 725 2.12 20.27 -12.12
CA ASN A 725 1.40 19.07 -12.53
C ASN A 725 1.60 18.76 -14.03
N VAL A 726 1.42 19.75 -14.90
CA VAL A 726 1.62 19.60 -16.36
C VAL A 726 3.05 19.17 -16.68
N ILE A 727 4.06 19.74 -16.00
CA ILE A 727 5.45 19.31 -16.14
C ILE A 727 5.62 17.85 -15.69
N GLY A 728 4.94 17.43 -14.62
CA GLY A 728 4.92 16.02 -14.18
C GLY A 728 4.39 15.07 -15.26
N GLU A 729 3.25 15.38 -15.86
CA GLU A 729 2.63 14.59 -16.94
C GLU A 729 3.54 14.49 -18.17
N LEU A 730 4.14 15.61 -18.57
CA LEU A 730 5.06 15.68 -19.71
C LEU A 730 6.35 14.88 -19.47
N LEU A 731 6.92 14.97 -18.26
CA LEU A 731 8.11 14.20 -17.90
C LEU A 731 7.84 12.70 -17.98
N PHE A 732 6.66 12.25 -17.54
CA PHE A 732 6.30 10.84 -17.60
C PHE A 732 6.09 10.34 -19.04
N THR A 733 5.44 11.17 -19.87
CA THR A 733 5.33 10.91 -21.31
C THR A 733 6.70 10.82 -21.97
N PHE A 734 7.64 11.67 -21.56
CA PHE A 734 9.02 11.61 -22.01
C PHE A 734 9.72 10.32 -21.59
N VAL A 735 9.50 9.81 -20.37
CA VAL A 735 10.04 8.50 -19.95
C VAL A 735 9.52 7.38 -20.83
N ILE A 736 8.22 7.34 -21.13
CA ILE A 736 7.64 6.34 -22.04
C ILE A 736 8.28 6.44 -23.43
N GLY A 737 8.39 7.66 -23.98
CA GLY A 737 9.06 7.89 -25.25
C GLY A 737 10.52 7.44 -25.24
N ALA A 738 11.25 7.71 -24.16
CA ALA A 738 12.63 7.27 -24.03
C ALA A 738 12.74 5.75 -24.02
N VAL A 739 11.86 5.05 -23.31
CA VAL A 739 11.85 3.57 -23.33
C VAL A 739 11.55 3.05 -24.74
N VAL A 740 10.58 3.62 -25.46
CA VAL A 740 10.24 3.17 -26.82
C VAL A 740 11.35 3.43 -27.84
N PHE A 741 11.96 4.62 -27.80
CA PHE A 741 12.87 5.07 -28.86
C PHE A 741 14.36 4.88 -28.54
N LEU A 742 14.78 4.94 -27.26
CA LEU A 742 16.17 4.76 -26.86
C LEU A 742 16.51 3.30 -26.48
N PHE A 743 15.60 2.53 -25.87
CA PHE A 743 15.95 1.14 -25.48
C PHE A 743 16.35 0.27 -26.67
N PRO A 744 15.64 0.29 -27.83
CA PRO A 744 16.06 -0.51 -28.98
C PRO A 744 17.43 -0.12 -29.54
N LEU A 745 17.84 1.15 -29.36
CA LEU A 745 19.16 1.64 -29.79
C LEU A 745 20.27 1.24 -28.82
N LEU A 746 19.97 1.17 -27.53
CA LEU A 746 20.92 0.78 -26.49
C LEU A 746 21.05 -0.75 -26.35
N PHE A 747 20.01 -1.51 -26.74
CA PHE A 747 19.95 -2.96 -26.59
C PHE A 747 19.27 -3.58 -27.81
N SER A 748 20.08 -3.94 -28.83
CA SER A 748 19.60 -4.62 -30.04
C SER A 748 19.03 -6.02 -29.78
N GLU A 749 19.32 -6.60 -28.62
CA GLU A 749 18.89 -7.95 -28.22
C GLU A 749 17.50 -8.00 -27.58
N LEU A 750 16.89 -6.85 -27.25
CA LEU A 750 15.57 -6.84 -26.63
C LEU A 750 14.48 -7.24 -27.64
N LYS A 751 13.80 -8.35 -27.34
CA LYS A 751 12.62 -8.79 -28.10
C LYS A 751 11.54 -7.70 -28.10
N VAL A 752 10.86 -7.52 -29.23
CA VAL A 752 9.75 -6.55 -29.39
C VAL A 752 8.64 -6.77 -28.36
N SER A 753 8.39 -8.02 -27.97
CA SER A 753 7.43 -8.39 -26.92
C SER A 753 7.80 -7.79 -25.56
N THR A 754 9.08 -7.77 -25.20
CA THR A 754 9.60 -7.14 -23.98
C THR A 754 9.33 -5.64 -24.01
N LEU A 755 9.61 -4.97 -25.12
CA LEU A 755 9.35 -3.53 -25.26
C LEU A 755 7.85 -3.21 -25.09
N ARG A 756 6.97 -4.00 -25.71
CA ARG A 756 5.51 -3.87 -25.57
C ARG A 756 5.05 -3.98 -24.11
N ASN A 757 5.55 -4.98 -23.39
CA ASN A 757 5.24 -5.19 -21.97
C ASN A 757 5.65 -3.98 -21.12
N TYR A 758 6.83 -3.40 -21.37
CA TYR A 758 7.32 -2.24 -20.63
C TYR A 758 6.45 -1.00 -20.87
N VAL A 759 6.09 -0.73 -22.12
CA VAL A 759 5.23 0.41 -22.47
C VAL A 759 3.88 0.29 -21.78
N PHE A 760 3.28 -0.90 -21.77
CA PHE A 760 1.99 -1.14 -21.11
C PHE A 760 2.07 -0.87 -19.60
N VAL A 761 3.10 -1.40 -18.93
CA VAL A 761 3.29 -1.21 -17.48
C VAL A 761 3.55 0.27 -17.14
N LEU A 762 4.37 0.96 -17.93
CA LEU A 762 4.64 2.39 -17.72
C LEU A 762 3.38 3.23 -17.92
N LEU A 763 2.60 3.00 -18.97
CA LEU A 763 1.32 3.69 -19.18
C LEU A 763 0.39 3.51 -17.98
N TYR A 764 0.35 2.32 -17.40
CA TYR A 764 -0.43 2.04 -16.21
C TYR A 764 0.09 2.77 -14.96
N MET A 765 1.42 2.86 -14.80
CA MET A 765 2.05 3.58 -13.67
C MET A 765 1.71 5.07 -13.63
N THR A 766 1.26 5.67 -14.75
CA THR A 766 0.83 7.08 -14.82
C THR A 766 -0.14 7.42 -13.68
N GLY A 767 -1.19 6.63 -13.47
CA GLY A 767 -2.20 6.90 -12.43
C GLY A 767 -1.62 6.89 -11.01
N PRO A 768 -1.00 5.78 -10.56
CA PRO A 768 -0.34 5.70 -9.26
C PRO A 768 0.69 6.79 -8.99
N VAL A 769 1.53 7.13 -9.97
CA VAL A 769 2.53 8.21 -9.85
C VAL A 769 1.85 9.55 -9.60
N HIS A 770 0.87 9.93 -10.44
CA HIS A 770 0.13 11.20 -10.24
C HIS A 770 -0.65 11.21 -8.92
N GLY A 771 -1.17 10.07 -8.48
CA GLY A 771 -1.79 9.91 -7.17
C GLY A 771 -0.83 10.27 -6.02
N ILE A 772 0.42 9.77 -6.06
CA ILE A 772 1.44 10.12 -5.04
C ILE A 772 1.79 11.60 -5.11
N LEU A 773 2.09 12.12 -6.30
CA LEU A 773 2.45 13.52 -6.48
C LEU A 773 1.35 14.46 -6.00
N GLY A 774 0.09 14.13 -6.28
CA GLY A 774 -1.09 14.86 -5.81
C GLY A 774 -1.30 14.83 -4.29
N THR A 775 -0.70 13.86 -3.57
CA THR A 775 -0.79 13.80 -2.10
C THR A 775 0.17 14.75 -1.38
N ILE A 776 1.29 15.13 -2.02
CA ILE A 776 2.37 15.93 -1.40
C ILE A 776 1.85 17.25 -0.79
N PRO A 777 1.06 18.09 -1.50
CA PRO A 777 0.57 19.35 -0.94
C PRO A 777 -0.34 19.13 0.27
N ASN A 778 -1.14 18.05 0.25
CA ASN A 778 -2.05 17.73 1.34
C ASN A 778 -1.29 17.25 2.59
N ILE A 779 -0.16 16.54 2.42
CA ILE A 779 0.73 16.17 3.53
C ILE A 779 1.26 17.41 4.25
N PHE A 780 1.72 18.41 3.50
CA PHE A 780 2.18 19.66 4.08
C PHE A 780 1.06 20.38 4.84
N ARG A 781 -0.15 20.44 4.27
CA ARG A 781 -1.33 21.03 4.94
C ARG A 781 -1.59 20.38 6.29
N VAL A 782 -1.68 19.04 6.33
CA VAL A 782 -1.91 18.29 7.58
C VAL A 782 -0.81 18.57 8.60
N ARG A 783 0.47 18.54 8.18
CA ARG A 783 1.62 18.79 9.06
C ARG A 783 1.58 20.19 9.69
N ILE A 784 1.23 21.21 8.91
CA ILE A 784 1.13 22.59 9.37
C ILE A 784 0.00 22.73 10.41
N SER A 785 -1.20 22.23 10.09
CA SER A 785 -2.34 22.28 11.01
C SER A 785 -2.06 21.50 12.30
N TRP A 786 -1.40 20.35 12.21
CA TRP A 786 -0.94 19.58 13.38
C TRP A 786 0.03 20.37 14.26
N ASN A 787 0.97 21.10 13.66
CA ASN A 787 1.90 21.94 14.41
C ASN A 787 1.18 23.09 15.13
N ARG A 788 0.22 23.77 14.48
CA ARG A 788 -0.58 24.84 15.10
C ARG A 788 -1.41 24.35 16.27
N ILE A 789 -2.06 23.19 16.12
CA ILE A 789 -2.82 22.56 17.21
C ILE A 789 -1.92 22.24 18.40
N ASN A 790 -0.73 21.67 18.14
CA ASN A 790 0.20 21.34 19.22
C ASN A 790 0.82 22.58 19.86
N GLU A 791 1.05 23.65 19.10
CA GLU A 791 1.53 24.92 19.62
C GLU A 791 0.50 25.54 20.56
N LEU A 792 -0.77 25.64 20.13
CA LEU A 792 -1.87 26.09 20.99
C LEU A 792 -2.03 25.17 22.20
N SER A 793 -1.98 23.84 22.01
CA SER A 793 -2.06 22.90 23.13
C SER A 793 -0.93 23.11 24.14
N ARG A 794 0.32 23.29 23.69
CA ARG A 794 1.47 23.52 24.58
C ARG A 794 1.38 24.85 25.30
N GLU A 795 0.93 25.89 24.60
CA GLU A 795 0.62 27.19 25.18
C GLU A 795 -0.36 27.00 26.34
N LEU A 796 -1.46 26.26 26.14
CA LEU A 796 -2.45 25.93 27.18
C LEU A 796 -1.92 24.98 28.28
N ASP A 797 -1.07 24.00 27.96
CA ASP A 797 -0.53 23.02 28.94
C ASP A 797 0.45 23.68 29.92
N SER A 798 1.35 24.53 29.40
CA SER A 798 2.28 25.33 30.24
C SER A 798 1.57 26.23 31.25
N ILE A 799 0.28 26.51 30.99
CA ILE A 799 -0.57 27.35 31.81
C ILE A 799 -1.24 26.56 32.95
N GLN A 800 -1.52 25.27 32.75
CA GLN A 800 -2.19 24.40 33.74
C GLN A 800 -1.23 23.89 34.84
N GLU A 801 0.02 23.57 34.51
CA GLU A 801 0.98 22.99 35.48
C GLU A 801 1.29 23.94 36.65
N ALA A 802 1.15 25.27 36.45
CA ALA A 802 1.35 26.27 37.50
C ALA A 802 0.24 26.32 38.57
N GLN A 803 -0.96 25.78 38.28
CA GLN A 803 -2.15 25.90 39.15
C GLN A 803 -2.46 24.63 39.96
N GLN A 804 -1.82 23.49 39.68
CA GLN A 804 -2.24 22.19 40.22
C GLN A 804 -1.70 21.86 41.62
N GLN A 805 -0.83 22.69 42.21
CA GLN A 805 -0.18 22.41 43.50
C GLN A 805 -0.87 22.97 44.76
N ALA A 806 -2.01 23.65 44.65
CA ALA A 806 -2.75 24.10 45.84
C ALA A 806 -4.26 24.06 45.57
N ALA A 807 -4.89 22.92 45.83
CA ALA A 807 -6.35 22.79 45.81
C ALA A 807 -6.83 22.31 47.18
N SER A 808 -7.42 23.21 47.95
CA SER A 808 -8.23 22.89 49.11
C SER A 808 -9.55 23.63 48.94
N SER A 809 -10.61 22.92 48.61
CA SER A 809 -11.92 23.50 48.29
C SER A 809 -12.48 24.34 49.44
N LEU A 810 -12.45 25.67 49.30
CA LEU A 810 -13.21 26.60 50.13
C LEU A 810 -14.68 26.62 49.69
N GLU A 811 -15.57 26.09 50.51
CA GLU A 811 -17.02 26.26 50.34
C GLU A 811 -17.40 27.75 50.45
N PRO A 812 -18.42 28.23 49.71
CA PRO A 812 -18.96 29.57 49.92
C PRO A 812 -19.50 29.70 51.34
N THR A 813 -18.82 30.47 52.18
CA THR A 813 -19.15 30.64 53.61
C THR A 813 -19.61 32.06 53.89
N GLN A 814 -20.43 32.25 54.92
CA GLN A 814 -20.75 33.57 55.50
C GLN A 814 -20.46 33.50 57.00
N PRO A 815 -19.91 34.56 57.63
CA PRO A 815 -19.51 35.85 57.05
C PRO A 815 -18.21 35.78 56.23
N ILE A 816 -18.04 36.73 55.30
CA ILE A 816 -16.84 36.91 54.49
C ILE A 816 -16.17 38.25 54.81
N GLU A 817 -14.85 38.22 54.93
CA GLU A 817 -13.94 39.37 54.91
C GLU A 817 -12.90 39.15 53.78
N LEU A 818 -12.95 39.97 52.74
CA LEU A 818 -11.99 39.98 51.64
C LEU A 818 -10.99 41.12 51.84
N LYS A 819 -9.70 40.82 51.91
CA LYS A 819 -8.65 41.83 52.12
C LYS A 819 -7.55 41.75 51.07
N LEU A 820 -7.28 42.88 50.43
CA LEU A 820 -6.18 43.09 49.49
C LEU A 820 -4.99 43.68 50.27
N GLN A 821 -3.81 43.09 50.06
CA GLN A 821 -2.57 43.48 50.72
C GLN A 821 -1.51 43.80 49.66
N SER A 822 -1.21 45.09 49.50
CA SER A 822 -0.24 45.62 48.54
C SER A 822 -0.38 45.01 47.13
N VAL A 823 -1.62 44.85 46.66
CA VAL A 823 -1.90 44.19 45.38
C VAL A 823 -1.48 45.09 44.22
N GLU A 824 -0.62 44.57 43.35
CA GLU A 824 -0.15 45.24 42.13
C GLU A 824 -0.42 44.40 40.88
N TYR A 825 -0.65 45.08 39.75
CA TYR A 825 -0.81 44.47 38.44
C TYR A 825 -0.20 45.34 37.33
N HIS A 826 0.50 44.69 36.41
CA HIS A 826 1.10 45.32 35.24
C HIS A 826 0.59 44.66 33.96
N TYR A 827 0.10 45.47 33.01
CA TYR A 827 -0.19 44.97 31.67
C TYR A 827 1.13 44.66 30.95
N GLY A 828 1.33 43.40 30.56
CA GLY A 828 2.52 42.99 29.82
C GLY A 828 2.50 43.57 28.40
N ASN A 829 3.40 44.51 28.09
CA ASN A 829 3.63 44.95 26.71
C ASN A 829 5.12 45.16 26.43
N ARG A 830 5.55 44.85 25.20
CA ARG A 830 6.95 44.84 24.75
C ARG A 830 7.51 46.23 24.38
N GLU A 831 6.73 47.30 24.39
CA GLU A 831 7.19 48.65 24.04
C GLU A 831 6.51 49.71 24.91
N GLY A 832 7.28 50.33 25.82
CA GLY A 832 7.10 51.69 26.40
C GLY A 832 5.78 52.07 27.10
N GLU A 833 5.89 52.44 28.39
CA GLU A 833 4.82 52.94 29.29
C GLU A 833 3.61 52.01 29.50
N SER A 834 3.75 51.04 30.40
CA SER A 834 2.64 50.19 30.84
C SER A 834 1.83 50.84 31.96
N PHE A 835 0.52 51.01 31.76
CA PHE A 835 -0.43 51.32 32.83
C PHE A 835 -0.37 50.23 33.90
N ALA A 836 -0.23 50.63 35.17
CA ALA A 836 -0.17 49.73 36.30
C ALA A 836 -1.26 50.08 37.31
N VAL A 837 -1.76 49.08 38.03
CA VAL A 837 -2.73 49.24 39.11
C VAL A 837 -2.10 48.70 40.36
N GLY A 838 -1.97 49.51 41.41
CA GLY A 838 -1.28 49.12 42.65
C GLY A 838 -0.17 50.05 43.12
N PRO A 839 0.36 49.82 44.33
CA PRO A 839 -0.13 48.85 45.31
C PRO A 839 -1.47 49.28 45.93
N ILE A 840 -2.40 48.32 46.08
CA ILE A 840 -3.74 48.57 46.65
C ILE A 840 -3.92 47.78 47.95
N ASP A 841 -4.31 48.50 49.00
CA ASP A 841 -4.68 47.97 50.31
C ASP A 841 -6.13 48.36 50.63
N CYS A 842 -7.05 47.39 50.62
CA CYS A 842 -8.45 47.61 50.96
C CYS A 842 -9.12 46.33 51.47
N SER A 843 -10.26 46.48 52.15
CA SER A 843 -11.02 45.36 52.70
C SER A 843 -12.52 45.51 52.45
N PHE A 844 -13.20 44.40 52.17
CA PHE A 844 -14.64 44.31 51.96
C PHE A 844 -15.22 43.24 52.90
N ARG A 845 -16.36 43.49 53.52
CA ARG A 845 -16.97 42.59 54.53
C ARG A 845 -18.45 42.34 54.28
N THR A 846 -18.93 41.18 54.74
CA THR A 846 -20.36 40.82 54.75
C THR A 846 -21.21 41.93 55.39
N GLY A 847 -22.33 42.26 54.75
CA GLY A 847 -23.24 43.28 55.23
C GLY A 847 -22.73 44.70 54.98
N GLN A 848 -21.78 44.88 54.06
CA GLN A 848 -21.25 46.18 53.63
C GLN A 848 -21.58 46.44 52.15
N ILE A 849 -21.95 47.68 51.85
CA ILE A 849 -22.03 48.22 50.48
C ILE A 849 -20.79 49.09 50.25
N THR A 850 -19.93 48.69 49.32
CA THR A 850 -18.74 49.47 48.95
C THR A 850 -18.88 49.97 47.51
N PHE A 851 -18.71 51.28 47.32
CA PHE A 851 -18.66 51.88 46.00
C PHE A 851 -17.22 52.13 45.56
N ILE A 852 -16.90 51.80 44.31
CA ILE A 852 -15.63 52.13 43.67
C ILE A 852 -15.91 53.19 42.61
N THR A 853 -15.30 54.37 42.75
CA THR A 853 -15.46 55.52 41.87
C THR A 853 -14.09 55.99 41.34
N GLY A 854 -14.09 56.84 40.32
CA GLY A 854 -12.86 57.36 39.68
C GLY A 854 -13.06 57.60 38.20
N GLY A 855 -12.26 58.46 37.56
CA GLY A 855 -12.40 58.80 36.15
C GLY A 855 -12.25 57.61 35.18
N ASN A 856 -12.55 57.82 33.90
CA ASN A 856 -12.24 56.83 32.86
C ASN A 856 -10.72 56.57 32.82
N GLY A 857 -10.32 55.31 32.74
CA GLY A 857 -8.89 54.94 32.76
C GLY A 857 -8.23 54.98 34.16
N SER A 858 -8.99 55.15 35.24
CA SER A 858 -8.40 55.16 36.60
C SER A 858 -8.04 53.78 37.15
N GLY A 859 -8.37 52.68 36.45
CA GLY A 859 -8.05 51.30 36.84
C GLY A 859 -9.18 50.51 37.50
N LYS A 860 -10.42 51.05 37.58
CA LYS A 860 -11.57 50.39 38.23
C LYS A 860 -11.86 48.98 37.70
N SER A 861 -11.95 48.82 36.38
CA SER A 861 -12.25 47.53 35.75
C SER A 861 -11.10 46.52 35.95
N THR A 862 -9.85 46.99 35.93
CA THR A 862 -8.68 46.15 36.28
C THR A 862 -8.74 45.68 37.74
N LEU A 863 -9.08 46.59 38.66
CA LEU A 863 -9.29 46.24 40.07
C LEU A 863 -10.45 45.25 40.23
N ALA A 864 -11.54 45.40 39.49
CA ALA A 864 -12.65 44.44 39.47
C ALA A 864 -12.20 43.04 39.06
N LYS A 865 -11.39 42.93 37.99
CA LYS A 865 -10.82 41.65 37.52
C LYS A 865 -9.85 41.03 38.54
N LEU A 866 -9.09 41.85 39.28
CA LEU A 866 -8.20 41.37 40.37
C LEU A 866 -9.00 40.87 41.58
N ILE A 867 -9.96 41.66 42.06
CA ILE A 867 -10.81 41.33 43.22
C ILE A 867 -11.61 40.04 42.99
N THR A 868 -12.13 39.84 41.78
CA THR A 868 -12.92 38.67 41.40
C THR A 868 -12.09 37.43 41.10
N GLY A 869 -10.76 37.55 41.07
CA GLY A 869 -9.90 36.45 40.67
C GLY A 869 -10.01 36.08 39.19
N LEU A 870 -10.26 37.05 38.31
CA LEU A 870 -10.08 36.87 36.87
C LEU A 870 -8.64 37.14 36.45
N TYR A 871 -7.96 38.06 37.14
CA TYR A 871 -6.54 38.38 36.99
C TYR A 871 -5.75 37.94 38.22
N GLU A 872 -4.52 37.48 38.00
CA GLU A 872 -3.58 37.19 39.08
C GLU A 872 -2.78 38.45 39.44
N PRO A 873 -2.62 38.77 40.75
CA PRO A 873 -1.78 39.89 41.16
C PRO A 873 -0.32 39.61 40.81
N ALA A 874 0.38 40.61 40.27
CA ALA A 874 1.82 40.55 39.99
C ALA A 874 2.66 40.65 41.28
N GLN A 875 2.20 41.44 42.25
CA GLN A 875 2.74 41.52 43.61
C GLN A 875 1.60 41.67 44.64
N GLY A 876 1.89 41.39 45.90
CA GLY A 876 0.90 41.40 46.98
C GLY A 876 0.05 40.14 47.04
N GLY A 877 -1.03 40.16 47.83
CA GLY A 877 -1.90 39.01 48.04
C GLY A 877 -3.33 39.39 48.36
N ILE A 878 -4.25 38.46 48.06
CA ILE A 878 -5.67 38.56 48.40
C ILE A 878 -5.99 37.47 49.41
N THR A 879 -6.64 37.84 50.51
CA THR A 879 -7.05 36.91 51.56
C THR A 879 -8.55 36.95 51.77
N VAL A 880 -9.15 35.79 52.02
CA VAL A 880 -10.56 35.63 52.40
C VAL A 880 -10.58 35.06 53.81
N ASN A 881 -11.22 35.75 54.76
CA ASN A 881 -11.26 35.39 56.18
C ASN A 881 -9.86 35.12 56.78
N GLY A 882 -8.86 35.90 56.35
CA GLY A 882 -7.47 35.80 56.79
C GLY A 882 -6.66 34.65 56.17
N GLN A 883 -7.25 33.85 55.27
CA GLN A 883 -6.55 32.81 54.53
C GLN A 883 -6.21 33.30 53.11
N SER A 884 -5.00 33.02 52.64
CA SER A 884 -4.65 33.28 51.23
C SER A 884 -5.36 32.25 50.36
N VAL A 885 -6.10 32.72 49.36
CA VAL A 885 -6.95 31.88 48.51
C VAL A 885 -6.45 31.95 47.06
N PRO A 886 -6.28 30.81 46.37
CA PRO A 886 -5.99 30.80 44.95
C PRO A 886 -7.07 31.55 44.16
N THR A 887 -6.66 32.27 43.13
CA THR A 887 -7.50 33.11 42.26
C THR A 887 -8.75 32.38 41.72
N ARG A 888 -8.65 31.07 41.45
CA ARG A 888 -9.77 30.21 40.99
C ARG A 888 -10.81 29.89 42.07
N GLU A 889 -10.40 29.81 43.33
CA GLU A 889 -11.31 29.60 44.46
C GLU A 889 -11.94 30.93 44.89
N LEU A 890 -11.18 32.02 44.78
CA LEU A 890 -11.67 33.37 44.99
C LEU A 890 -12.84 33.69 44.06
N SER A 891 -12.74 33.37 42.77
CA SER A 891 -13.82 33.63 41.79
C SER A 891 -15.13 32.89 42.08
N GLN A 892 -15.09 31.76 42.79
CA GLN A 892 -16.29 31.00 43.17
C GLN A 892 -17.10 31.68 44.29
N GLN A 893 -16.55 32.72 44.94
CA GLN A 893 -17.24 33.51 45.97
C GLN A 893 -18.08 34.65 45.38
N PHE A 894 -17.98 34.92 44.08
CA PHE A 894 -18.59 36.06 43.42
C PHE A 894 -19.77 35.69 42.53
N SER A 895 -20.82 36.50 42.60
CA SER A 895 -21.74 36.73 41.48
C SER A 895 -21.45 38.11 40.93
N ALA A 896 -20.98 38.18 39.69
CA ALA A 896 -20.49 39.42 39.09
C ALA A 896 -21.27 39.76 37.81
N ILE A 897 -21.57 41.04 37.63
CA ILE A 897 -22.08 41.60 36.38
C ILE A 897 -21.10 42.68 35.93
N PHE A 898 -20.20 42.29 35.02
CA PHE A 898 -19.27 43.22 34.38
C PHE A 898 -19.99 44.14 33.38
N SER A 899 -19.38 45.28 33.06
CA SER A 899 -19.89 46.20 32.04
C SER A 899 -20.07 45.53 30.67
N ASP A 900 -19.21 44.58 30.31
CA ASP A 900 -19.16 43.80 29.08
C ASP A 900 -19.71 42.35 29.20
N PHE A 901 -20.60 42.10 30.17
CA PHE A 901 -21.13 40.75 30.44
C PHE A 901 -21.74 40.03 29.21
N TYR A 902 -21.66 38.69 29.27
CA TYR A 902 -22.30 37.79 28.32
C TYR A 902 -23.54 37.10 28.91
N LEU A 903 -24.57 36.90 28.09
CA LEU A 903 -25.78 36.16 28.49
C LEU A 903 -25.89 34.88 27.67
N PHE A 904 -25.74 33.73 28.33
CA PHE A 904 -25.92 32.43 27.71
C PHE A 904 -27.40 32.13 27.46
N GLU A 905 -27.69 31.37 26.40
CA GLU A 905 -29.06 30.86 26.15
C GLU A 905 -29.53 29.87 27.23
N LYS A 906 -28.62 29.30 28.02
CA LYS A 906 -28.93 28.42 29.15
C LYS A 906 -28.33 28.99 30.44
N MET A 907 -29.08 28.90 31.54
CA MET A 907 -28.63 29.34 32.87
C MET A 907 -27.74 28.28 33.51
N TYR A 908 -26.46 28.28 33.15
CA TYR A 908 -25.45 27.40 33.76
C TYR A 908 -25.22 27.78 35.23
N GLY A 909 -24.97 26.79 36.10
CA GLY A 909 -24.72 27.01 37.53
C GLY A 909 -25.97 27.23 38.39
N VAL A 910 -27.17 27.34 37.79
CA VAL A 910 -28.43 27.51 38.52
C VAL A 910 -29.27 26.22 38.46
N PRO A 911 -29.70 25.65 39.60
CA PRO A 911 -30.56 24.48 39.62
C PRO A 911 -32.02 24.86 39.29
N TYR A 912 -32.37 24.86 37.99
CA TYR A 912 -33.68 25.27 37.49
C TYR A 912 -34.85 24.59 38.21
N SER A 913 -34.76 23.27 38.44
CA SER A 913 -35.83 22.47 39.04
C SER A 913 -36.17 22.87 40.48
N SER A 914 -35.20 23.37 41.25
CA SER A 914 -35.43 23.78 42.64
C SER A 914 -35.75 25.27 42.80
N LYS A 915 -35.48 26.09 41.77
CA LYS A 915 -35.65 27.56 41.82
C LYS A 915 -36.75 28.12 40.90
N GLN A 916 -37.64 27.28 40.37
CA GLN A 916 -38.66 27.71 39.41
C GLN A 916 -39.58 28.84 39.94
N SER A 917 -40.02 28.75 41.19
CA SER A 917 -40.84 29.79 41.83
C SER A 917 -40.09 31.11 42.01
N GLU A 918 -38.79 31.05 42.34
CA GLU A 918 -37.93 32.23 42.44
C GLU A 918 -37.72 32.88 41.07
N ILE A 919 -37.52 32.07 40.02
CA ILE A 919 -37.39 32.56 38.64
C ILE A 919 -38.65 33.33 38.22
N GLU A 920 -39.84 32.76 38.43
CA GLU A 920 -41.11 33.44 38.09
C GLU A 920 -41.32 34.72 38.91
N HIS A 921 -40.91 34.71 40.18
CA HIS A 921 -40.96 35.88 41.04
C HIS A 921 -40.05 37.00 40.52
N TYR A 922 -38.76 36.72 40.30
CA TYR A 922 -37.81 37.73 39.83
C TYR A 922 -38.08 38.18 38.40
N LEU A 923 -38.63 37.32 37.52
CA LEU A 923 -39.09 37.74 36.20
C LEU A 923 -40.18 38.81 36.30
N LYS A 924 -41.10 38.70 37.27
CA LYS A 924 -42.11 39.71 37.54
C LYS A 924 -41.52 40.97 38.18
N VAL A 925 -40.69 40.83 39.22
CA VAL A 925 -40.05 41.96 39.93
C VAL A 925 -39.18 42.80 38.99
N LEU A 926 -38.52 42.16 38.02
CA LEU A 926 -37.65 42.83 37.06
C LEU A 926 -38.36 43.19 35.75
N HIS A 927 -39.67 42.96 35.66
CA HIS A 927 -40.54 43.28 34.52
C HIS A 927 -40.06 42.62 33.20
N LEU A 928 -39.65 41.37 33.28
CA LEU A 928 -39.17 40.54 32.16
C LEU A 928 -40.13 39.42 31.77
N GLN A 929 -41.20 39.18 32.54
CA GLN A 929 -42.15 38.08 32.33
C GLN A 929 -42.79 38.07 30.93
N ASP A 930 -43.00 39.25 30.33
CA ASP A 930 -43.61 39.40 29.00
C ASP A 930 -42.55 39.49 27.88
N LYS A 931 -41.26 39.38 28.23
CA LYS A 931 -40.11 39.58 27.32
C LYS A 931 -39.29 38.32 27.11
N VAL A 932 -39.16 37.49 28.14
CA VAL A 932 -38.36 36.26 28.12
C VAL A 932 -39.12 35.15 28.83
N GLU A 933 -39.12 33.97 28.22
CA GLU A 933 -39.64 32.75 28.80
C GLU A 933 -38.48 31.77 29.02
N ILE A 934 -38.50 31.05 30.16
CA ILE A 934 -37.45 30.11 30.55
C ILE A 934 -38.03 28.71 30.67
N ARG A 935 -37.57 27.79 29.80
CA ARG A 935 -38.00 26.38 29.77
C ARG A 935 -36.79 25.46 29.92
N ASP A 936 -36.86 24.51 30.85
CA ASP A 936 -35.78 23.56 31.15
C ASP A 936 -34.41 24.22 31.38
N GLY A 937 -34.41 25.41 32.00
CA GLY A 937 -33.22 26.23 32.23
C GLY A 937 -32.70 27.01 31.02
N SER A 938 -33.38 26.94 29.86
CA SER A 938 -33.04 27.66 28.63
C SER A 938 -33.97 28.84 28.36
N LEU A 939 -33.39 29.97 27.97
CA LEU A 939 -34.05 31.20 27.56
C LEU A 939 -34.57 31.05 26.13
N ASN A 940 -35.80 31.50 25.86
CA ASN A 940 -36.34 31.52 24.49
C ASN A 940 -35.67 32.59 23.58
N THR A 941 -35.09 33.65 24.16
CA THR A 941 -34.37 34.70 23.43
C THR A 941 -33.35 35.40 24.32
N THR A 942 -32.23 35.80 23.73
CA THR A 942 -31.23 36.72 24.32
C THR A 942 -31.26 38.10 23.65
N LYS A 943 -32.09 38.29 22.63
CA LYS A 943 -32.25 39.54 21.86
C LYS A 943 -33.14 40.54 22.60
N LEU A 944 -32.59 41.16 23.63
CA LEU A 944 -33.27 42.15 24.49
C LEU A 944 -32.57 43.51 24.44
N SER A 945 -33.23 44.57 24.92
CA SER A 945 -32.58 45.87 25.10
C SER A 945 -31.45 45.78 26.14
N THR A 946 -30.45 46.67 26.10
CA THR A 946 -29.31 46.65 27.04
C THR A 946 -29.76 46.62 28.51
N GLY A 947 -30.71 47.48 28.87
CA GLY A 947 -31.28 47.51 30.22
C GLY A 947 -32.02 46.22 30.60
N GLN A 948 -32.76 45.60 29.67
CA GLN A 948 -33.40 44.29 29.88
C GLN A 948 -32.39 43.15 30.03
N ARG A 949 -31.31 43.15 29.23
CA ARG A 949 -30.21 42.18 29.36
C ARG A 949 -29.53 42.30 30.72
N LYS A 950 -29.23 43.51 31.19
CA LYS A 950 -28.64 43.75 32.51
C LYS A 950 -29.57 43.33 33.65
N ARG A 951 -30.90 43.54 33.51
CA ARG A 951 -31.90 43.02 34.46
C ARG A 951 -31.95 41.49 34.46
N LEU A 952 -31.86 40.85 33.31
CA LEU A 952 -31.84 39.38 33.24
C LEU A 952 -30.53 38.79 33.82
N ALA A 953 -29.38 39.44 33.58
CA ALA A 953 -28.13 39.07 34.24
C ALA A 953 -28.22 39.22 35.77
N LEU A 954 -28.92 40.26 36.24
CA LEU A 954 -29.19 40.46 37.66
C LEU A 954 -30.09 39.37 38.25
N LEU A 955 -31.12 38.93 37.52
CA LEU A 955 -31.93 37.76 37.91
C LEU A 955 -31.05 36.51 38.07
N ILE A 956 -30.15 36.25 37.12
CA ILE A 956 -29.27 35.07 37.18
C ILE A 956 -28.32 35.18 38.39
N SER A 957 -27.73 36.35 38.63
CA SER A 957 -26.90 36.65 39.80
C SER A 957 -27.63 36.39 41.12
N TYR A 958 -28.92 36.75 41.23
CA TYR A 958 -29.75 36.40 42.38
C TYR A 958 -29.90 34.89 42.58
N LEU A 959 -30.03 34.13 41.50
CA LEU A 959 -30.21 32.69 41.56
C LEU A 959 -28.90 31.94 41.86
N GLU A 960 -27.74 32.51 41.52
CA GLU A 960 -26.44 31.97 41.90
C GLU A 960 -26.16 32.08 43.40
N ASP A 961 -26.75 33.09 44.06
CA ASP A 961 -26.74 33.30 45.51
C ASP A 961 -25.34 33.29 46.17
N ARG A 962 -24.32 33.79 45.46
CA ARG A 962 -22.94 33.86 45.98
C ARG A 962 -22.81 34.89 47.11
N PRO A 963 -21.83 34.73 48.03
CA PRO A 963 -21.70 35.60 49.20
C PRO A 963 -21.19 37.02 48.88
N ILE A 964 -20.46 37.20 47.76
CA ILE A 964 -20.00 38.51 47.28
C ILE A 964 -20.71 38.84 45.96
N CYS A 965 -21.26 40.05 45.84
CA CYS A 965 -21.88 40.56 44.61
C CYS A 965 -21.05 41.72 44.05
N LEU A 966 -20.60 41.62 42.80
CA LEU A 966 -19.92 42.71 42.09
C LEU A 966 -20.78 43.25 40.95
N PHE A 967 -21.04 44.56 40.95
CA PHE A 967 -21.81 45.23 39.90
C PHE A 967 -20.97 46.33 39.25
N ASP A 968 -20.48 46.09 38.04
CA ASP A 968 -19.67 47.06 37.30
C ASP A 968 -20.56 47.91 36.38
N GLU A 969 -20.73 49.18 36.74
CA GLU A 969 -21.54 50.17 35.99
C GLU A 969 -22.96 49.67 35.63
N TRP A 970 -23.54 48.81 36.47
CA TRP A 970 -24.83 48.19 36.18
C TRP A 970 -25.95 49.23 35.97
N ALA A 971 -25.96 50.26 36.83
CA ALA A 971 -26.95 51.34 36.85
C ALA A 971 -26.88 52.30 35.65
N ALA A 972 -25.77 52.33 34.90
CA ALA A 972 -25.55 53.31 33.84
C ALA A 972 -26.53 53.18 32.67
N ASP A 973 -26.91 51.94 32.32
CA ASP A 973 -27.82 51.64 31.19
C ASP A 973 -29.29 51.49 31.61
N GLN A 974 -29.61 51.80 32.86
CA GLN A 974 -30.97 51.72 33.39
C GLN A 974 -31.68 53.07 33.34
N ASP A 975 -33.00 53.02 33.19
CA ASP A 975 -33.85 54.19 33.38
C ASP A 975 -33.84 54.66 34.86
N PRO A 976 -34.31 55.89 35.15
CA PRO A 976 -34.27 56.43 36.51
C PRO A 976 -35.01 55.58 37.55
N GLU A 977 -36.07 54.88 37.14
CA GLU A 977 -36.87 54.03 38.02
C GLU A 977 -36.09 52.79 38.46
N TYR A 978 -35.51 52.03 37.52
CA TYR A 978 -34.70 50.85 37.87
C TYR A 978 -33.35 51.23 38.48
N ARG A 979 -32.84 52.43 38.18
CA ARG A 979 -31.67 52.96 38.87
C ARG A 979 -31.96 53.24 40.34
N ALA A 980 -33.09 53.87 40.64
CA ALA A 980 -33.55 54.07 42.01
C ALA A 980 -33.84 52.74 42.70
N PHE A 981 -34.46 51.78 42.01
CA PHE A 981 -34.65 50.42 42.50
C PHE A 981 -33.32 49.75 42.88
N PHE A 982 -32.29 49.85 42.04
CA PHE A 982 -30.97 49.31 42.34
C PHE A 982 -30.38 49.91 43.62
N TYR A 983 -30.29 51.23 43.72
CA TYR A 983 -29.66 51.85 44.90
C TYR A 983 -30.51 51.77 46.16
N HIS A 984 -31.81 52.05 46.11
CA HIS A 984 -32.67 52.15 47.28
C HIS A 984 -33.34 50.85 47.71
N THR A 985 -33.44 49.86 46.81
CA THR A 985 -34.12 48.59 47.11
C THR A 985 -33.14 47.42 47.05
N LEU A 986 -32.46 47.23 45.92
CA LEU A 986 -31.63 46.05 45.65
C LEU A 986 -30.41 45.96 46.58
N LEU A 987 -29.57 47.00 46.63
CA LEU A 987 -28.36 46.97 47.45
C LEU A 987 -28.69 46.82 48.94
N PRO A 988 -29.68 47.55 49.50
CA PRO A 988 -30.12 47.33 50.88
C PRO A 988 -30.67 45.93 51.14
N GLU A 989 -31.45 45.35 50.21
CA GLU A 989 -31.97 43.99 50.34
C GLU A 989 -30.84 42.95 50.35
N LEU A 990 -29.88 43.04 49.42
CA LEU A 990 -28.71 42.17 49.39
C LEU A 990 -27.88 42.31 50.68
N LYS A 991 -27.77 43.54 51.22
CA LYS A 991 -27.06 43.81 52.49
C LYS A 991 -27.77 43.13 53.66
N GLN A 992 -29.10 43.21 53.72
CA GLN A 992 -29.91 42.51 54.73
C GLN A 992 -29.80 40.98 54.64
N ARG A 993 -29.61 40.45 53.44
CA ARG A 993 -29.33 39.02 53.19
C ARG A 993 -27.87 38.62 53.52
N GLY A 994 -27.08 39.50 54.13
CA GLY A 994 -25.71 39.19 54.56
C GLY A 994 -24.70 39.11 53.41
N LYS A 995 -24.98 39.74 52.26
CA LYS A 995 -24.04 39.79 51.13
C LYS A 995 -22.97 40.86 51.34
N CYS A 996 -21.77 40.62 50.81
CA CYS A 996 -20.75 41.65 50.62
C CYS A 996 -20.96 42.27 49.23
N ILE A 997 -21.18 43.58 49.13
CA ILE A 997 -21.61 44.21 47.87
C ILE A 997 -20.56 45.22 47.42
N ILE A 998 -20.08 45.05 46.19
CA ILE A 998 -19.10 45.92 45.55
C ILE A 998 -19.74 46.48 44.28
N ALA A 999 -19.99 47.78 44.23
CA ALA A 999 -20.55 48.43 43.03
C ALA A 999 -19.58 49.46 42.47
N ILE A 1000 -19.24 49.34 41.19
CA ILE A 1000 -18.46 50.35 40.48
C ILE A 1000 -19.46 51.33 39.88
N THR A 1001 -19.40 52.58 40.32
CA THR A 1001 -20.39 53.59 39.94
C THR A 1001 -19.82 54.99 39.91
N HIS A 1002 -20.42 55.81 39.06
CA HIS A 1002 -20.17 57.23 38.90
C HIS A 1002 -21.35 58.10 39.37
N ASP A 1003 -22.41 57.50 39.92
CA ASP A 1003 -23.62 58.23 40.35
C ASP A 1003 -23.45 58.78 41.77
N ASP A 1004 -22.80 59.93 41.88
CA ASP A 1004 -22.48 60.66 43.11
C ASP A 1004 -23.70 60.89 44.01
N ARG A 1005 -24.87 61.12 43.42
CA ARG A 1005 -26.17 61.29 44.11
C ARG A 1005 -26.49 60.16 45.09
N TYR A 1006 -25.95 58.96 44.87
CA TYR A 1006 -26.23 57.78 45.72
C TYR A 1006 -25.05 57.39 46.60
N PHE A 1007 -23.95 58.14 46.65
CA PHE A 1007 -22.77 57.75 47.45
C PHE A 1007 -23.09 57.59 48.95
N HIS A 1008 -24.07 58.34 49.46
CA HIS A 1008 -24.60 58.20 50.83
C HIS A 1008 -25.22 56.81 51.12
N MET A 1009 -25.54 56.02 50.10
CA MET A 1009 -26.05 54.65 50.25
C MET A 1009 -24.93 53.63 50.52
N ALA A 1010 -23.67 53.99 50.27
CA ALA A 1010 -22.52 53.13 50.54
C ALA A 1010 -22.05 53.27 51.99
N ASP A 1011 -21.56 52.16 52.54
CA ASP A 1011 -20.85 52.15 53.82
C ASP A 1011 -19.39 52.57 53.66
N GLN A 1012 -18.85 52.42 52.44
CA GLN A 1012 -17.49 52.78 52.08
C GLN A 1012 -17.44 53.24 50.62
N VAL A 1013 -16.73 54.32 50.35
CA VAL A 1013 -16.44 54.80 48.98
C VAL A 1013 -14.93 54.80 48.75
N ILE A 1014 -14.49 54.08 47.72
CA ILE A 1014 -13.10 53.97 47.29
C ILE A 1014 -12.95 54.77 45.99
N LYS A 1015 -12.15 55.85 46.04
CA LYS A 1015 -11.83 56.67 44.86
C LYS A 1015 -10.50 56.25 44.26
N MET A 1016 -10.51 55.92 42.98
CA MET A 1016 -9.31 55.56 42.20
C MET A 1016 -8.93 56.67 41.22
N GLU A 1017 -7.63 56.98 41.16
CA GLU A 1017 -7.03 57.86 40.14
C GLU A 1017 -5.70 57.25 39.67
N LEU A 1018 -5.47 57.22 38.35
CA LEU A 1018 -4.22 56.73 37.72
C LEU A 1018 -3.71 55.37 38.24
N GLY A 1019 -4.61 54.43 38.52
CA GLY A 1019 -4.26 53.08 38.99
C GLY A 1019 -4.01 52.96 40.49
N GLN A 1020 -4.16 54.04 41.26
CA GLN A 1020 -3.98 54.06 42.71
C GLN A 1020 -5.29 54.39 43.43
N VAL A 1021 -5.45 53.87 44.65
CA VAL A 1021 -6.52 54.30 45.56
C VAL A 1021 -6.09 55.59 46.23
N VAL A 1022 -6.73 56.71 45.87
CA VAL A 1022 -6.38 58.05 46.38
C VAL A 1022 -7.19 58.46 47.61
N GLN A 1023 -8.36 57.85 47.80
CA GLN A 1023 -9.25 58.17 48.91
C GLN A 1023 -10.13 56.97 49.28
N VAL A 1024 -10.30 56.71 50.58
CA VAL A 1024 -11.24 55.73 51.11
C VAL A 1024 -12.06 56.42 52.20
N GLU A 1025 -13.33 56.72 51.91
CA GLU A 1025 -14.25 57.35 52.86
C GLU A 1025 -15.14 56.27 53.50
N GLN A 1026 -15.31 56.31 54.83
CA GLN A 1026 -16.27 55.46 55.56
C GLN A 1026 -17.47 56.30 56.01
N ASN A 1027 -18.65 55.68 56.12
CA ASN A 1027 -19.94 56.38 56.35
C ASN A 1027 -19.97 57.29 57.60
N ASP A 1028 -19.15 57.00 58.62
CA ASP A 1028 -19.04 57.87 59.82
C ASP A 1028 -18.30 59.19 59.53
N GLU A 1029 -17.45 59.27 58.50
CA GLU A 1029 -16.75 60.49 58.05
C GLU A 1029 -17.51 61.26 56.96
N MET A 1030 -18.35 60.58 56.16
CA MET A 1030 -19.12 61.21 55.07
C MET A 1030 -20.23 62.13 55.59
N LYS A 1031 -20.86 61.78 56.73
CA LYS A 1031 -21.86 62.63 57.38
C LYS A 1031 -21.28 63.96 57.91
N ASP A 1032 -20.00 63.98 58.28
CA ASP A 1032 -19.30 65.18 58.73
C ASP A 1032 -18.82 66.05 57.53
N ASN A 1033 -18.45 65.44 56.40
CA ASN A 1033 -18.05 66.16 55.19
C ASN A 1033 -19.24 66.77 54.41
N GLU A 1034 -20.39 66.10 54.33
CA GLU A 1034 -21.60 66.70 53.73
C GLU A 1034 -22.09 67.92 54.54
N ALA A 1035 -21.93 67.91 55.87
CA ALA A 1035 -22.24 69.06 56.72
C ALA A 1035 -21.31 70.28 56.46
N LEU A 1036 -20.07 70.05 56.01
CA LEU A 1036 -19.10 71.10 55.68
C LEU A 1036 -19.31 71.68 54.27
N VAL A 1037 -19.72 70.87 53.29
CA VAL A 1037 -19.93 71.32 51.90
C VAL A 1037 -21.19 72.19 51.77
N TYR A 1038 -22.26 71.87 52.49
CA TYR A 1038 -23.48 72.70 52.52
C TYR A 1038 -23.30 74.04 53.28
N SER A 1039 -22.22 74.22 54.04
CA SER A 1039 -21.92 75.49 54.74
C SER A 1039 -21.17 76.53 53.88
N LYS A 1040 -20.70 76.17 52.67
CA LYS A 1040 -19.92 77.06 51.78
C LYS A 1040 -20.63 77.49 50.49
N GLN A 1041 -21.93 77.21 50.35
CA GLN A 1041 -22.79 77.77 49.29
C GLN A 1041 -24.09 78.35 49.86
N GLY A 1042 -23.95 79.26 50.84
CA GLY A 1042 -25.00 80.16 51.30
C GLY A 1042 -24.70 81.59 50.88
#